data_AF-A0A4Y9ZF78-F1
#
_entry.id   AF-A0A4Y9ZF78-F1
#
_cell.length_a   1.000
_cell.length_b   1.000
_cell.length_c   1.000
_cell.angle_alpha   90.00
_cell.angle_beta   90.00
_cell.angle_gamma   90.00
#
_symmetry.space_group_name_H-M   'P 1'
#
loop_
_entity.id
_entity.type
_entity.pdbx_description
1 polymer ?
#
loop_
_entity_poly.entity_id
_entity_poly.type
_entity_poly.pdbx_seq_one_letter_code
_entity_poly.pdbx_strand_id
1 'polypeptide(L)'
;MSLSESGSKGAPVQITEDEAAVYDRQIRLWGLEAQQRMRNATILIVKLRGVATETIKNIVLAGIGKLVVVDGDDVTEEDLGAGFFFRDEDIGKKRVDAAKPRIEGLNPLVTVETIPTASVLERDKLDGLVSSVDLVCVTDWDRDGLIRVNEACRRLSKPLYFGGTYGLLGYIFCDLLNHEYITPDRSSASKDGIKNVKASTSYCPLHVALGHRWSGLTRRQTKELNPAIVFTILAIWEFESQHRGNLPNSLAHVEELEALANGLLSSADVNKQAIPSVPHELVESAATTAVHEFAPVCAVVGGMLAQDILKALGAREAPLANFFTFDGNTGAGTVRALTALLRTLFSTSFTTFMANPSSRRVPPPNPSQYYAVPQSPRRRVSNDRQYSTSHPTRAPSNSSHHGQAPSRGDIAQGVATGSIGAGYGPYAHNPNAGREHGVYNTSRFSQSESSTSAPEKHAYPQTTSTVPPYLWDAKDPDLDDALHNPDPIRDAALDRSFTIFSARGWANVSALVILICGILMLFAGYPIISFYRRHNLQTLGANFGGSNGTGQIPSLINMPSLIDPDTPSAAHTKVASTGKTWNLVFSDEFTQDGRTFWPGDDPFWEAVDLNYWPTGDLEWYNPQAITTKDGKLVITMTEQNTHNLNFQSGMLQSWNKFCFTTGILEVSISLPGSVQAPGFWPGAWAMGNLGRAGYGATTEGTWPYSYGACDIGTFPNQTNPGGSGPPGAVEGAPDGSTLSFLPGQRLSACTCDGSDHPGPSVKVGRNVPEIDIIEAQIDTSVWRGQASQSFQTAPFNYHYTYDNSSTSSPIYNPSITKFNTYTGGTFQQALSAVTYLDPANYGGNAYGSYSFEWWSNPSHREQGYIEWSSGGTPTWKITAASLAGDTETGISNRLVPEEPMYVILNFGMAPSFQHQDFKHLQFPSQMLIDYVRVYQDPDVDNGVGCNPPNYPTTDYINNHLNAYTNPNLTTWAQAGYSFPRNSKLDGC
;
A
#
# COMPACT_ATOMS: atom_id res chain seq x y z
N MET A 1 -24.20 6.27 -49.27
CA MET A 1 -23.68 4.99 -49.79
C MET A 1 -23.21 4.17 -48.60
N SER A 2 -23.50 2.87 -48.59
CA SER A 2 -23.01 1.94 -47.57
C SER A 2 -21.53 1.62 -47.81
N LEU A 3 -20.70 1.74 -46.78
CA LEU A 3 -19.40 1.09 -46.73
C LEU A 3 -19.58 -0.32 -46.14
N SER A 4 -18.92 -1.30 -46.74
CA SER A 4 -19.08 -2.71 -46.44
C SER A 4 -18.27 -3.16 -45.23
N GLU A 5 -18.88 -3.97 -44.37
CA GLU A 5 -18.12 -4.81 -43.44
C GLU A 5 -17.32 -5.85 -44.24
N SER A 6 -16.00 -5.87 -44.07
CA SER A 6 -15.13 -6.92 -44.61
C SER A 6 -13.93 -7.13 -43.70
N GLY A 7 -14.10 -8.01 -42.72
CA GLY A 7 -13.10 -8.31 -41.70
C GLY A 7 -13.69 -9.22 -40.64
N SER A 8 -13.60 -10.53 -40.86
CA SER A 8 -14.11 -11.55 -39.94
C SER A 8 -13.28 -11.63 -38.65
N LYS A 9 -13.45 -10.66 -37.74
CA LYS A 9 -13.07 -10.87 -36.34
C LYS A 9 -13.81 -12.09 -35.83
N GLY A 10 -13.09 -13.00 -35.16
CA GLY A 10 -13.70 -14.13 -34.49
C GLY A 10 -14.71 -13.68 -33.43
N ALA A 11 -15.60 -14.57 -33.01
CA ALA A 11 -16.52 -14.28 -31.91
C ALA A 11 -15.69 -13.80 -30.69
N PRO A 12 -16.08 -12.68 -30.04
CA PRO A 12 -15.28 -12.08 -28.98
C PRO A 12 -15.10 -13.08 -27.84
N VAL A 13 -13.85 -13.30 -27.44
CA VAL A 13 -13.51 -14.23 -26.36
C VAL A 13 -14.20 -13.75 -25.10
N GLN A 14 -15.03 -14.60 -24.51
CA GLN A 14 -15.56 -14.41 -23.17
C GLN A 14 -14.50 -14.90 -22.18
N ILE A 15 -14.19 -14.04 -21.21
CA ILE A 15 -13.25 -14.33 -20.12
C ILE A 15 -13.82 -15.53 -19.35
N THR A 16 -13.05 -16.61 -19.22
CA THR A 16 -13.46 -17.78 -18.44
C THR A 16 -13.46 -17.48 -16.94
N GLU A 17 -14.08 -18.34 -16.12
CA GLU A 17 -14.11 -18.15 -14.67
C GLU A 17 -12.68 -18.17 -14.06
N ASP A 18 -11.80 -19.03 -14.58
CA ASP A 18 -10.39 -19.07 -14.20
C ASP A 18 -9.62 -17.79 -14.60
N GLU A 19 -9.83 -17.28 -15.82
CA GLU A 19 -9.25 -15.99 -16.25
C GLU A 19 -9.80 -14.82 -15.42
N ALA A 20 -11.09 -14.86 -15.06
CA ALA A 20 -11.71 -13.84 -14.23
C ALA A 20 -11.13 -13.83 -12.80
N ALA A 21 -10.76 -15.00 -12.26
CA ALA A 21 -10.06 -15.10 -10.98
C ALA A 21 -8.63 -14.51 -11.06
N VAL A 22 -7.88 -14.80 -12.13
CA VAL A 22 -6.55 -14.20 -12.36
C VAL A 22 -6.62 -12.68 -12.46
N TYR A 23 -7.64 -12.14 -13.13
CA TYR A 23 -7.80 -10.69 -13.35
C TYR A 23 -8.72 -9.99 -12.32
N ASP A 24 -9.14 -10.66 -11.23
CA ASP A 24 -10.15 -10.14 -10.29
C ASP A 24 -9.83 -8.73 -9.76
N ARG A 25 -8.61 -8.53 -9.24
CA ARG A 25 -8.17 -7.25 -8.64
C ARG A 25 -8.26 -6.08 -9.64
N GLN A 26 -7.99 -6.31 -10.91
CA GLN A 26 -8.04 -5.29 -11.97
C GLN A 26 -9.44 -5.17 -12.62
N ILE A 27 -10.21 -6.27 -12.69
CA ILE A 27 -11.65 -6.23 -13.03
C ILE A 27 -12.43 -5.36 -12.03
N ARG A 28 -12.05 -5.36 -10.75
CA ARG A 28 -12.63 -4.43 -9.75
C ARG A 28 -12.33 -2.95 -10.02
N LEU A 29 -11.17 -2.65 -10.62
CA LEU A 29 -10.75 -1.29 -10.95
C LEU A 29 -11.47 -0.75 -12.20
N TRP A 30 -11.35 -1.44 -13.34
CA TRP A 30 -11.86 -0.95 -14.63
C TRP A 30 -13.13 -1.66 -15.13
N GLY A 31 -13.62 -2.69 -14.46
CA GLY A 31 -14.83 -3.42 -14.81
C GLY A 31 -14.63 -4.49 -15.89
N LEU A 32 -15.47 -5.52 -15.85
CA LEU A 32 -15.39 -6.69 -16.74
C LEU A 32 -15.42 -6.32 -18.24
N GLU A 33 -16.23 -5.33 -18.64
CA GLU A 33 -16.27 -4.84 -20.03
C GLU A 33 -14.91 -4.31 -20.51
N ALA A 34 -14.18 -3.57 -19.66
CA ALA A 34 -12.88 -3.02 -20.04
C ALA A 34 -11.84 -4.14 -20.14
N GLN A 35 -11.84 -5.07 -19.17
CA GLN A 35 -11.01 -6.27 -19.23
C GLN A 35 -11.27 -7.06 -20.52
N GLN A 36 -12.53 -7.24 -20.91
CA GLN A 36 -12.86 -8.00 -22.11
C GLN A 36 -12.46 -7.28 -23.41
N ARG A 37 -12.47 -5.95 -23.45
CA ARG A 37 -11.92 -5.19 -24.58
C ARG A 37 -10.40 -5.40 -24.70
N MET A 38 -9.68 -5.30 -23.58
CA MET A 38 -8.23 -5.54 -23.54
C MET A 38 -7.89 -6.99 -23.91
N ARG A 39 -8.63 -7.98 -23.37
CA ARG A 39 -8.48 -9.40 -23.70
C ARG A 39 -8.75 -9.75 -25.17
N ASN A 40 -9.49 -8.91 -25.89
CA ASN A 40 -9.74 -9.05 -27.34
C ASN A 40 -8.87 -8.12 -28.21
N ALA A 41 -7.96 -7.33 -27.61
CA ALA A 41 -7.10 -6.42 -28.34
C ALA A 41 -5.78 -7.08 -28.79
N THR A 42 -5.37 -6.78 -30.02
CA THR A 42 -4.01 -7.04 -30.51
C THR A 42 -3.17 -5.77 -30.48
N ILE A 43 -2.00 -5.79 -29.85
CA ILE A 43 -1.09 -4.64 -29.77
C ILE A 43 0.19 -4.94 -30.56
N LEU A 44 0.62 -3.99 -31.39
CA LEU A 44 1.95 -3.96 -32.01
C LEU A 44 2.90 -3.10 -31.17
N ILE A 45 4.08 -3.60 -30.84
CA ILE A 45 5.22 -2.82 -30.35
C ILE A 45 6.36 -2.89 -31.36
N VAL A 46 6.90 -1.73 -31.72
CA VAL A 46 8.03 -1.56 -32.63
C VAL A 46 9.22 -1.00 -31.86
N LYS A 47 10.39 -1.62 -32.07
CA LYS A 47 11.61 -1.59 -31.24
C LYS A 47 11.41 -2.24 -29.86
N LEU A 48 12.46 -2.88 -29.36
CA LEU A 48 12.47 -3.60 -28.09
C LEU A 48 13.64 -3.15 -27.21
N ARG A 49 13.59 -1.88 -26.78
CA ARG A 49 14.51 -1.28 -25.81
C ARG A 49 13.89 -1.27 -24.40
N GLY A 50 14.57 -0.68 -23.40
CA GLY A 50 14.17 -0.63 -22.00
C GLY A 50 12.72 -0.18 -21.78
N VAL A 51 12.31 0.94 -22.39
CA VAL A 51 10.93 1.46 -22.32
C VAL A 51 9.91 0.44 -22.84
N ALA A 52 10.23 -0.27 -23.93
CA ALA A 52 9.39 -1.35 -24.45
C ALA A 52 9.34 -2.55 -23.51
N THR A 53 10.43 -2.94 -22.84
CA THR A 53 10.40 -4.07 -21.90
C THR A 53 9.44 -3.82 -20.74
N GLU A 54 9.49 -2.61 -20.16
CA GLU A 54 8.58 -2.16 -19.11
C GLU A 54 7.13 -2.05 -19.60
N THR A 55 6.92 -1.46 -20.78
CA THR A 55 5.59 -1.36 -21.39
C THR A 55 4.97 -2.74 -21.63
N ILE A 56 5.73 -3.67 -22.22
CA ILE A 56 5.33 -5.05 -22.49
C ILE A 56 4.94 -5.77 -21.21
N LYS A 57 5.78 -5.72 -20.16
CA LYS A 57 5.47 -6.34 -18.87
C LYS A 57 4.10 -5.90 -18.34
N ASN A 58 3.85 -4.60 -18.32
CA ASN A 58 2.63 -4.03 -17.76
C ASN A 58 1.39 -4.39 -18.59
N ILE A 59 1.44 -4.33 -19.93
CA ILE A 59 0.28 -4.72 -20.78
C ILE A 59 0.05 -6.25 -20.83
N VAL A 60 1.10 -7.06 -20.73
CA VAL A 60 1.00 -8.53 -20.73
C VAL A 60 0.43 -9.03 -19.40
N LEU A 61 0.89 -8.49 -18.27
CA LEU A 61 0.29 -8.78 -16.96
C LEU A 61 -1.17 -8.32 -16.88
N ALA A 62 -1.52 -7.19 -17.50
CA ALA A 62 -2.91 -6.71 -17.61
C ALA A 62 -3.82 -7.60 -18.49
N GLY A 63 -3.30 -8.61 -19.19
CA GLY A 63 -4.10 -9.65 -19.83
C GLY A 63 -4.71 -9.26 -21.18
N ILE A 64 -3.91 -8.63 -22.04
CA ILE A 64 -4.28 -8.35 -23.43
C ILE A 64 -4.53 -9.65 -24.25
N GLY A 65 -5.11 -9.53 -25.44
CA GLY A 65 -5.34 -10.69 -26.32
C GLY A 65 -4.04 -11.21 -26.94
N LYS A 66 -3.37 -10.35 -27.70
CA LYS A 66 -2.16 -10.69 -28.46
C LYS A 66 -1.17 -9.53 -28.47
N LEU A 67 0.11 -9.85 -28.36
CA LEU A 67 1.24 -8.96 -28.58
C LEU A 67 1.98 -9.36 -29.87
N VAL A 68 2.32 -8.37 -30.70
CA VAL A 68 3.24 -8.50 -31.83
C VAL A 68 4.44 -7.59 -31.56
N VAL A 69 5.67 -8.11 -31.60
CA VAL A 69 6.89 -7.31 -31.36
C VAL A 69 7.80 -7.34 -32.58
N VAL A 70 8.20 -6.16 -33.06
CA VAL A 70 9.11 -5.98 -34.20
C VAL A 70 10.40 -5.30 -33.74
N ASP A 71 11.52 -6.00 -33.78
CA ASP A 71 12.86 -5.39 -33.80
C ASP A 71 13.79 -6.22 -34.68
N GLY A 72 14.67 -5.55 -35.43
CA GLY A 72 15.70 -6.18 -36.26
C GLY A 72 17.06 -6.31 -35.56
N ASP A 73 17.21 -5.67 -34.40
CA ASP A 73 18.50 -5.53 -33.72
C ASP A 73 18.85 -6.78 -32.88
N ASP A 74 20.14 -6.95 -32.60
CA ASP A 74 20.68 -7.98 -31.71
C ASP A 74 20.91 -7.43 -30.30
N VAL A 75 20.85 -8.29 -29.29
CA VAL A 75 21.09 -7.95 -27.88
C VAL A 75 22.54 -7.51 -27.69
N THR A 76 22.71 -6.35 -27.06
CA THR A 76 23.99 -5.75 -26.69
C THR A 76 24.20 -5.80 -25.17
N GLU A 77 25.41 -5.47 -24.70
CA GLU A 77 25.69 -5.33 -23.26
C GLU A 77 24.86 -4.19 -22.62
N GLU A 78 24.57 -3.11 -23.38
CA GLU A 78 23.75 -1.99 -22.90
C GLU A 78 22.29 -2.38 -22.67
N ASP A 79 21.74 -3.27 -23.50
CA ASP A 79 20.37 -3.79 -23.33
C ASP A 79 20.17 -4.51 -21.99
N LEU A 80 21.24 -5.07 -21.38
CA LEU A 80 21.18 -5.72 -20.07
C LEU A 80 20.92 -4.73 -18.92
N GLY A 81 21.28 -3.46 -19.09
CA GLY A 81 21.15 -2.43 -18.05
C GLY A 81 19.72 -1.96 -17.80
N ALA A 82 18.87 -1.98 -18.83
CA ALA A 82 17.47 -1.55 -18.76
C ALA A 82 16.46 -2.64 -19.17
N GLY A 83 16.85 -3.60 -20.01
CA GLY A 83 15.99 -4.65 -20.53
C GLY A 83 16.04 -5.94 -19.73
N PHE A 84 15.24 -6.05 -18.67
CA PHE A 84 15.16 -7.26 -17.81
C PHE A 84 14.68 -8.54 -18.52
N PHE A 85 14.33 -8.48 -19.81
CA PHE A 85 14.11 -9.64 -20.68
C PHE A 85 15.39 -10.26 -21.26
N PHE A 86 16.57 -9.67 -21.03
CA PHE A 86 17.86 -10.13 -21.57
C PHE A 86 18.81 -10.62 -20.47
N ARG A 87 19.79 -11.46 -20.82
CA ARG A 87 20.84 -11.97 -19.92
C ARG A 87 22.18 -12.05 -20.67
N ASP A 88 23.27 -12.28 -19.95
CA ASP A 88 24.62 -12.42 -20.53
C ASP A 88 24.66 -13.49 -21.63
N GLU A 89 23.93 -14.61 -21.46
CA GLU A 89 23.85 -15.67 -22.47
C GLU A 89 23.02 -15.33 -23.72
N ASP A 90 22.41 -14.13 -23.78
CA ASP A 90 21.60 -13.67 -24.92
C ASP A 90 22.30 -12.66 -25.83
N ILE A 91 23.46 -12.12 -25.44
CA ILE A 91 24.23 -11.16 -26.25
C ILE A 91 24.48 -11.74 -27.66
N GLY A 92 24.19 -10.95 -28.70
CA GLY A 92 24.32 -11.36 -30.10
C GLY A 92 23.18 -12.22 -30.67
N LYS A 93 22.12 -12.52 -29.89
CA LYS A 93 20.83 -13.03 -30.41
C LYS A 93 19.93 -11.87 -30.81
N LYS A 94 18.94 -12.11 -31.68
CA LYS A 94 17.89 -11.11 -31.97
C LYS A 94 17.11 -10.78 -30.70
N ARG A 95 16.92 -9.48 -30.41
CA ARG A 95 16.23 -9.00 -29.19
C ARG A 95 14.85 -9.66 -29.01
N VAL A 96 14.03 -9.68 -30.06
CA VAL A 96 12.68 -10.25 -29.98
C VAL A 96 12.68 -11.75 -29.66
N ASP A 97 13.64 -12.51 -30.20
CA ASP A 97 13.70 -13.96 -30.00
C ASP A 97 14.27 -14.34 -28.62
N ALA A 98 15.20 -13.55 -28.09
CA ALA A 98 15.69 -13.68 -26.72
C ALA A 98 14.62 -13.30 -25.68
N ALA A 99 13.85 -12.25 -25.93
CA ALA A 99 12.82 -11.78 -25.00
C ALA A 99 11.57 -12.67 -25.01
N LYS A 100 11.16 -13.21 -26.17
CA LYS A 100 9.91 -13.97 -26.36
C LYS A 100 9.56 -14.96 -25.22
N PRO A 101 10.41 -15.94 -24.87
CA PRO A 101 10.06 -16.92 -23.83
C PRO A 101 9.89 -16.30 -22.44
N ARG A 102 10.55 -15.16 -22.16
CA ARG A 102 10.41 -14.43 -20.90
C ARG A 102 9.15 -13.55 -20.90
N ILE A 103 8.70 -13.07 -22.05
CA ILE A 103 7.40 -12.39 -22.21
C ILE A 103 6.24 -13.38 -22.06
N GLU A 104 6.29 -14.53 -22.76
CA GLU A 104 5.29 -15.60 -22.64
C GLU A 104 5.21 -16.14 -21.20
N GLY A 105 6.33 -16.18 -20.49
CA GLY A 105 6.41 -16.55 -19.07
C GLY A 105 5.77 -15.56 -18.09
N LEU A 106 5.47 -14.32 -18.49
CA LEU A 106 4.74 -13.38 -17.62
C LEU A 106 3.24 -13.68 -17.54
N ASN A 107 2.63 -14.10 -18.66
CA ASN A 107 1.21 -14.42 -18.72
C ASN A 107 0.91 -15.39 -19.88
N PRO A 108 0.79 -16.71 -19.61
CA PRO A 108 0.50 -17.73 -20.62
C PRO A 108 -0.83 -17.55 -21.38
N LEU A 109 -1.70 -16.65 -20.93
CA LEU A 109 -2.97 -16.33 -21.62
C LEU A 109 -2.77 -15.41 -22.82
N VAL A 110 -1.65 -14.67 -22.88
CA VAL A 110 -1.35 -13.70 -23.95
C VAL A 110 -0.59 -14.39 -25.09
N THR A 111 -1.08 -14.25 -26.32
CA THR A 111 -0.35 -14.77 -27.50
C THR A 111 0.79 -13.82 -27.89
N VAL A 112 2.03 -14.31 -28.02
CA VAL A 112 3.19 -13.49 -28.39
C VAL A 112 3.74 -13.88 -29.76
N GLU A 113 3.77 -12.92 -30.69
CA GLU A 113 4.37 -13.05 -32.02
C GLU A 113 5.57 -12.12 -32.16
N THR A 114 6.65 -12.61 -32.78
CA THR A 114 7.91 -11.87 -32.95
C THR A 114 8.34 -11.81 -34.40
N ILE A 115 8.86 -10.65 -34.80
CA ILE A 115 9.26 -10.34 -36.18
C ILE A 115 10.70 -9.80 -36.14
N PRO A 116 11.73 -10.67 -36.32
CA PRO A 116 13.14 -10.31 -36.16
C PRO A 116 13.74 -9.54 -37.37
N THR A 117 12.95 -8.69 -38.04
CA THR A 117 13.40 -7.90 -39.20
C THR A 117 12.69 -6.57 -39.37
N ALA A 118 13.48 -5.50 -39.43
CA ALA A 118 12.99 -4.14 -39.70
C ALA A 118 12.39 -3.98 -41.11
N SER A 119 12.58 -4.94 -42.02
CA SER A 119 12.04 -4.87 -43.39
C SER A 119 10.51 -4.94 -43.46
N VAL A 120 9.80 -5.25 -42.36
CA VAL A 120 8.33 -5.13 -42.27
C VAL A 120 7.87 -3.68 -42.03
N LEU A 121 8.79 -2.80 -41.61
CA LEU A 121 8.56 -1.36 -41.41
C LEU A 121 8.79 -0.54 -42.70
N GLU A 122 9.09 -1.22 -43.81
CA GLU A 122 9.05 -0.67 -45.17
C GLU A 122 7.61 -0.41 -45.61
N ARG A 123 7.39 0.67 -46.37
CA ARG A 123 6.05 1.21 -46.70
C ARG A 123 5.04 0.17 -47.17
N ASP A 124 5.47 -0.73 -48.06
CA ASP A 124 4.60 -1.69 -48.73
C ASP A 124 4.17 -2.86 -47.82
N LYS A 125 4.90 -3.09 -46.71
CA LYS A 125 4.59 -4.12 -45.70
C LYS A 125 3.95 -3.52 -44.43
N LEU A 126 4.35 -2.29 -44.08
CA LEU A 126 3.90 -1.57 -42.89
C LEU A 126 2.38 -1.41 -42.85
N ASP A 127 1.75 -1.02 -43.96
CA ASP A 127 0.29 -0.85 -44.00
C ASP A 127 -0.45 -2.20 -43.79
N GLY A 128 0.14 -3.31 -44.23
CA GLY A 128 -0.35 -4.66 -43.94
C GLY A 128 -0.27 -5.00 -42.45
N LEU A 129 0.91 -4.82 -41.85
CA LEU A 129 1.14 -5.06 -40.43
C LEU A 129 0.22 -4.21 -39.53
N VAL A 130 0.15 -2.89 -39.78
CA VAL A 130 -0.69 -1.94 -39.04
C VAL A 130 -2.18 -2.27 -39.20
N SER A 131 -2.61 -2.78 -40.35
CA SER A 131 -4.02 -3.21 -40.53
C SER A 131 -4.40 -4.37 -39.61
N SER A 132 -3.46 -5.25 -39.28
CA SER A 132 -3.69 -6.52 -38.55
C SER A 132 -3.87 -6.40 -37.04
N VAL A 133 -3.53 -5.24 -36.45
CA VAL A 133 -3.55 -4.98 -35.00
C VAL A 133 -4.61 -3.94 -34.62
N ASP A 134 -4.98 -3.86 -33.34
CA ASP A 134 -5.97 -2.89 -32.83
C ASP A 134 -5.34 -1.59 -32.33
N LEU A 135 -4.09 -1.65 -31.85
CA LEU A 135 -3.32 -0.49 -31.39
C LEU A 135 -1.84 -0.67 -31.76
N VAL A 136 -1.18 0.43 -32.07
CA VAL A 136 0.27 0.46 -32.34
C VAL A 136 0.98 1.27 -31.25
N CYS A 137 2.16 0.82 -30.86
CA CYS A 137 3.10 1.52 -30.02
C CYS A 137 4.51 1.43 -30.65
N VAL A 138 5.27 2.51 -30.59
CA VAL A 138 6.69 2.54 -31.01
C VAL A 138 7.50 3.11 -29.86
N THR A 139 8.66 2.53 -29.55
CA THR A 139 9.60 3.12 -28.60
C THR A 139 10.91 3.48 -29.28
N ASP A 140 11.60 4.51 -28.78
CA ASP A 140 13.04 4.74 -29.01
C ASP A 140 13.49 4.60 -30.49
N TRP A 141 12.73 5.23 -31.41
CA TRP A 141 13.00 5.22 -32.85
C TRP A 141 12.96 6.64 -33.44
N ASP A 142 13.62 6.84 -34.58
CA ASP A 142 13.88 8.12 -35.21
C ASP A 142 12.61 8.84 -35.67
N ARG A 143 12.68 10.18 -35.71
CA ARG A 143 11.56 11.06 -36.10
C ARG A 143 10.87 10.64 -37.39
N ASP A 144 11.61 10.20 -38.40
CA ASP A 144 11.07 9.89 -39.72
C ASP A 144 10.35 8.54 -39.72
N GLY A 145 10.80 7.60 -38.88
CA GLY A 145 10.09 6.39 -38.48
C GLY A 145 8.79 6.70 -37.74
N LEU A 146 8.83 7.56 -36.71
CA LEU A 146 7.65 7.98 -35.95
C LEU A 146 6.61 8.64 -36.88
N ILE A 147 7.00 9.60 -37.71
CA ILE A 147 6.08 10.25 -38.67
C ILE A 147 5.49 9.23 -39.65
N ARG A 148 6.31 8.33 -40.21
CA ARG A 148 5.86 7.27 -41.15
C ARG A 148 4.82 6.34 -40.54
N VAL A 149 5.03 5.89 -39.29
CA VAL A 149 4.07 5.04 -38.58
C VAL A 149 2.81 5.83 -38.22
N ASN A 150 2.91 7.10 -37.84
CA ASN A 150 1.74 7.94 -37.58
C ASN A 150 0.87 8.14 -38.83
N GLU A 151 1.47 8.37 -40.00
CA GLU A 151 0.73 8.43 -41.26
C GLU A 151 0.07 7.08 -41.62
N ALA A 152 0.73 5.95 -41.37
CA ALA A 152 0.15 4.62 -41.61
C ALA A 152 -1.06 4.36 -40.69
N CYS A 153 -0.93 4.63 -39.40
CA CYS A 153 -2.02 4.50 -38.43
C CYS A 153 -3.18 5.43 -38.75
N ARG A 154 -2.91 6.67 -39.17
CA ARG A 154 -3.91 7.63 -39.67
C ARG A 154 -4.64 7.15 -40.93
N ARG A 155 -3.93 6.57 -41.91
CA ARG A 155 -4.55 5.97 -43.12
C ARG A 155 -5.48 4.81 -42.76
N LEU A 156 -5.06 3.98 -41.81
CA LEU A 156 -5.71 2.71 -41.48
C LEU A 156 -6.66 2.79 -40.27
N SER A 157 -6.94 4.00 -39.78
CA SER A 157 -7.77 4.29 -38.61
C SER A 157 -7.38 3.49 -37.36
N LYS A 158 -6.08 3.42 -37.04
CA LYS A 158 -5.55 2.80 -35.82
C LYS A 158 -5.10 3.85 -34.80
N PRO A 159 -5.40 3.69 -33.49
CA PRO A 159 -4.78 4.49 -32.44
C PRO A 159 -3.30 4.14 -32.28
N LEU A 160 -2.51 5.14 -31.88
CA LEU A 160 -1.05 5.07 -31.83
C LEU A 160 -0.49 5.74 -30.58
N TYR A 161 0.55 5.11 -30.01
CA TYR A 161 1.43 5.70 -29.02
C TYR A 161 2.88 5.71 -29.49
N PHE A 162 3.64 6.71 -29.03
CA PHE A 162 5.10 6.69 -29.01
C PHE A 162 5.59 6.85 -27.58
N GLY A 163 6.70 6.23 -27.24
CA GLY A 163 7.45 6.54 -26.02
C GLY A 163 8.94 6.54 -26.28
N GLY A 164 9.72 7.01 -25.30
CA GLY A 164 11.15 6.81 -25.32
C GLY A 164 11.88 7.56 -24.23
N THR A 165 13.17 7.27 -24.11
CA THR A 165 14.07 7.87 -23.13
C THR A 165 15.37 8.34 -23.75
N TYR A 166 15.89 9.46 -23.22
CA TYR A 166 17.19 10.01 -23.54
C TYR A 166 17.89 10.31 -22.21
N GLY A 167 18.61 9.32 -21.68
CA GLY A 167 19.23 9.40 -20.36
C GLY A 167 18.20 9.58 -19.25
N LEU A 168 18.25 10.73 -18.58
CA LEU A 168 17.29 11.11 -17.52
C LEU A 168 15.97 11.70 -18.04
N LEU A 169 15.86 11.99 -19.34
CA LEU A 169 14.63 12.53 -19.94
C LEU A 169 13.77 11.43 -20.54
N GLY A 170 12.45 11.59 -20.46
CA GLY A 170 11.48 10.67 -21.05
C GLY A 170 10.34 11.38 -21.75
N TYR A 171 9.73 10.73 -22.74
CA TYR A 171 8.52 11.23 -23.40
C TYR A 171 7.48 10.14 -23.67
N ILE A 172 6.22 10.57 -23.81
CA ILE A 172 5.14 9.82 -24.44
C ILE A 172 4.39 10.75 -25.40
N PHE A 173 4.10 10.31 -26.62
CA PHE A 173 3.15 10.95 -27.54
C PHE A 173 1.98 10.00 -27.80
N CYS A 174 0.79 10.52 -28.05
CA CYS A 174 -0.32 9.71 -28.51
C CYS A 174 -1.14 10.39 -29.61
N ASP A 175 -1.66 9.56 -30.51
CA ASP A 175 -2.62 9.91 -31.54
C ASP A 175 -3.74 8.85 -31.55
N LEU A 176 -4.80 9.12 -30.80
CA LEU A 176 -5.97 8.24 -30.68
C LEU A 176 -7.09 8.61 -31.67
N LEU A 177 -6.75 9.34 -32.74
CA LEU A 177 -7.68 9.77 -33.79
C LEU A 177 -8.84 10.61 -33.24
N ASN A 178 -10.05 10.06 -33.20
CA ASN A 178 -11.17 10.57 -32.42
C ASN A 178 -11.55 9.48 -31.42
N HIS A 179 -11.18 9.65 -30.15
CA HIS A 179 -11.39 8.66 -29.12
C HIS A 179 -12.68 8.94 -28.34
N GLU A 180 -13.58 7.96 -28.21
CA GLU A 180 -14.73 8.00 -27.28
C GLU A 180 -14.36 7.27 -25.99
N TYR A 181 -14.68 7.86 -24.84
CA TYR A 181 -14.43 7.26 -23.52
C TYR A 181 -15.56 7.57 -22.54
N ILE A 182 -15.65 6.78 -21.47
CA ILE A 182 -16.63 6.98 -20.39
C ILE A 182 -15.96 7.72 -19.22
N THR A 183 -16.58 8.80 -18.76
CA THR A 183 -16.13 9.62 -17.62
C THR A 183 -17.27 9.87 -16.63
N PRO A 184 -17.01 9.95 -15.31
CA PRO A 184 -18.02 10.37 -14.35
C PRO A 184 -18.45 11.83 -14.58
N ASP A 185 -19.75 12.09 -14.51
CA ASP A 185 -20.35 13.42 -14.60
C ASP A 185 -20.14 14.19 -13.29
N ARG A 186 -19.15 15.10 -13.30
CA ARG A 186 -18.87 16.01 -12.18
C ARG A 186 -19.76 17.26 -12.17
N SER A 187 -20.70 17.41 -13.10
CA SER A 187 -21.61 18.56 -13.18
C SER A 187 -22.91 18.36 -12.39
N SER A 188 -23.39 17.12 -12.25
CA SER A 188 -24.61 16.81 -11.50
C SER A 188 -24.33 16.22 -10.12
N ALA A 189 -24.07 17.07 -9.11
CA ALA A 189 -24.05 16.70 -7.70
C ALA A 189 -25.47 16.39 -7.16
N SER A 190 -26.10 15.35 -7.72
CA SER A 190 -27.43 14.86 -7.35
C SER A 190 -27.35 13.66 -6.40
N LYS A 191 -28.38 13.46 -5.57
CA LYS A 191 -28.39 12.43 -4.51
C LYS A 191 -28.41 10.98 -4.99
N ASP A 192 -28.54 10.73 -6.30
CA ASP A 192 -28.71 9.41 -6.90
C ASP A 192 -27.37 8.74 -7.34
N GLY A 193 -26.23 9.25 -6.87
CA GLY A 193 -24.91 8.73 -7.18
C GLY A 193 -24.28 9.27 -8.48
N ILE A 194 -23.05 8.82 -8.75
CA ILE A 194 -22.24 9.31 -9.88
C ILE A 194 -22.75 8.71 -11.19
N LYS A 195 -23.27 9.57 -12.07
CA LYS A 195 -23.70 9.17 -13.42
C LYS A 195 -22.49 9.17 -14.36
N ASN A 196 -22.41 8.16 -15.23
CA ASN A 196 -21.36 8.07 -16.24
C ASN A 196 -21.83 8.68 -17.57
N VAL A 197 -20.99 9.51 -18.17
CA VAL A 197 -21.25 10.22 -19.43
C VAL A 197 -20.18 9.85 -20.46
N LYS A 198 -20.59 9.72 -21.72
CA LYS A 198 -19.67 9.59 -22.86
C LYS A 198 -19.03 10.93 -23.18
N ALA A 199 -17.71 10.97 -23.21
CA ALA A 199 -16.92 12.09 -23.71
C ALA A 199 -16.13 11.66 -24.95
N SER A 200 -15.62 12.63 -25.71
CA SER A 200 -14.71 12.36 -26.83
C SER A 200 -13.65 13.43 -26.98
N THR A 201 -12.44 12.99 -27.29
CA THR A 201 -11.25 13.83 -27.54
C THR A 201 -10.75 13.57 -28.96
N SER A 202 -10.48 14.64 -29.70
CA SER A 202 -9.87 14.59 -31.02
C SER A 202 -8.38 14.87 -30.91
N TYR A 203 -7.58 13.98 -31.49
CA TYR A 203 -6.11 14.01 -31.48
C TYR A 203 -5.57 14.52 -32.82
N CYS A 204 -4.29 14.88 -32.83
CA CYS A 204 -3.58 15.32 -34.03
C CYS A 204 -2.48 14.32 -34.45
N PRO A 205 -2.10 14.30 -35.73
CA PRO A 205 -0.90 13.60 -36.17
C PRO A 205 0.37 14.32 -35.70
N LEU A 206 1.46 13.57 -35.52
CA LEU A 206 2.73 14.07 -34.97
C LEU A 206 3.28 15.27 -35.75
N HIS A 207 3.19 15.25 -37.10
CA HIS A 207 3.67 16.36 -37.93
C HIS A 207 2.89 17.68 -37.71
N VAL A 208 1.67 17.64 -37.18
CA VAL A 208 0.93 18.85 -36.75
C VAL A 208 1.32 19.26 -35.32
N ALA A 209 1.51 18.30 -34.42
CA ALA A 209 1.98 18.56 -33.05
C ALA A 209 3.36 19.25 -33.02
N LEU A 210 4.28 18.81 -33.89
CA LEU A 210 5.60 19.42 -34.08
C LEU A 210 5.53 20.88 -34.59
N GLY A 211 4.44 21.27 -35.25
CA GLY A 211 4.20 22.64 -35.72
C GLY A 211 3.50 23.56 -34.71
N HIS A 212 3.33 23.14 -33.45
CA HIS A 212 2.55 23.89 -32.47
C HIS A 212 3.17 25.24 -32.09
N ARG A 213 2.36 26.31 -32.13
CA ARG A 213 2.75 27.64 -31.65
C ARG A 213 2.19 27.92 -30.27
N TRP A 214 3.06 28.31 -29.35
CA TRP A 214 2.80 28.57 -27.93
C TRP A 214 2.32 30.02 -27.67
N SER A 215 1.90 30.70 -28.72
CA SER A 215 1.49 32.10 -28.73
C SER A 215 0.28 32.36 -27.83
N GLY A 216 0.27 33.50 -27.12
CA GLY A 216 -0.84 33.95 -26.29
C GLY A 216 -0.86 33.40 -24.86
N LEU A 217 0.07 32.52 -24.48
CA LEU A 217 0.22 32.04 -23.10
C LEU A 217 0.83 33.11 -22.17
N THR A 218 0.29 33.23 -20.96
CA THR A 218 0.88 34.10 -19.92
C THR A 218 2.22 33.55 -19.42
N ARG A 219 3.02 34.39 -18.76
CA ARG A 219 4.31 33.99 -18.14
C ARG A 219 4.14 32.80 -17.19
N ARG A 220 3.05 32.79 -16.40
CA ARG A 220 2.74 31.71 -15.45
C ARG A 220 2.40 30.41 -16.18
N GLN A 221 1.41 30.44 -17.08
CA GLN A 221 1.01 29.26 -17.86
C GLN A 221 2.19 28.66 -18.61
N THR A 222 3.00 29.49 -19.27
CA THR A 222 4.16 29.02 -20.04
C THR A 222 5.19 28.32 -19.14
N LYS A 223 5.40 28.77 -17.90
CA LYS A 223 6.25 28.05 -16.93
C LYS A 223 5.61 26.74 -16.48
N GLU A 224 4.32 26.75 -16.15
CA GLU A 224 3.58 25.54 -15.78
C GLU A 224 3.60 24.49 -16.90
N LEU A 225 3.71 24.90 -18.17
CA LEU A 225 3.79 23.98 -19.30
C LEU A 225 5.15 23.26 -19.47
N ASN A 226 6.20 23.67 -18.75
CA ASN A 226 7.60 23.22 -18.86
C ASN A 226 8.12 22.98 -20.29
N PRO A 227 8.20 24.03 -21.14
CA PRO A 227 8.71 23.93 -22.51
C PRO A 227 10.18 23.47 -22.59
N ALA A 228 11.00 23.63 -21.55
CA ALA A 228 12.42 23.33 -21.61
C ALA A 228 12.67 21.85 -22.00
N ILE A 229 12.03 20.91 -21.31
CA ILE A 229 12.16 19.47 -21.60
C ILE A 229 11.64 19.16 -23.01
N VAL A 230 10.49 19.72 -23.39
CA VAL A 230 9.88 19.52 -24.72
C VAL A 230 10.86 19.91 -25.83
N PHE A 231 11.44 21.12 -25.77
CA PHE A 231 12.36 21.59 -26.80
C PHE A 231 13.75 20.93 -26.75
N THR A 232 14.21 20.43 -25.60
CA THR A 232 15.39 19.56 -25.53
C THR A 232 15.14 18.23 -26.25
N ILE A 233 14.02 17.55 -25.98
CA ILE A 233 13.68 16.27 -26.63
C ILE A 233 13.50 16.44 -28.15
N LEU A 234 12.83 17.52 -28.58
CA LEU A 234 12.71 17.84 -30.02
C LEU A 234 14.05 18.22 -30.67
N ALA A 235 15.00 18.77 -29.92
CA ALA A 235 16.36 19.03 -30.41
C ALA A 235 17.17 17.75 -30.58
N ILE A 236 16.97 16.74 -29.72
CA ILE A 236 17.60 15.40 -29.88
C ILE A 236 17.09 14.74 -31.17
N TRP A 237 15.79 14.81 -31.45
CA TRP A 237 15.21 14.29 -32.71
C TRP A 237 15.76 15.01 -33.97
N GLU A 238 16.02 16.32 -33.88
CA GLU A 238 16.63 17.06 -34.98
C GLU A 238 18.13 16.74 -35.11
N PHE A 239 18.85 16.64 -33.99
CA PHE A 239 20.26 16.24 -33.96
C PHE A 239 20.47 14.85 -34.58
N GLU A 240 19.67 13.86 -34.16
CA GLU A 240 19.68 12.49 -34.68
C GLU A 240 19.43 12.45 -36.20
N SER A 241 18.44 13.22 -36.66
CA SER A 241 18.09 13.37 -38.08
C SER A 241 19.26 13.95 -38.90
N GLN A 242 19.97 14.95 -38.36
CA GLN A 242 21.17 15.53 -39.00
C GLN A 242 22.38 14.59 -38.93
N HIS A 243 22.53 13.84 -37.83
CA HIS A 243 23.65 12.93 -37.56
C HIS A 243 23.43 11.49 -38.05
N ARG A 244 22.49 11.27 -38.98
CA ARG A 244 22.23 9.97 -39.64
C ARG A 244 21.81 8.84 -38.67
N GLY A 245 21.02 9.15 -37.65
CA GLY A 245 20.59 8.19 -36.63
C GLY A 245 21.54 8.02 -35.45
N ASN A 246 22.50 8.93 -35.26
CA ASN A 246 23.36 8.93 -34.06
C ASN A 246 22.83 9.96 -33.05
N LEU A 247 22.55 9.50 -31.83
CA LEU A 247 22.18 10.35 -30.70
C LEU A 247 23.42 11.06 -30.11
N PRO A 248 23.26 12.22 -29.44
CA PRO A 248 24.38 12.91 -28.82
C PRO A 248 24.87 12.13 -27.58
N ASN A 249 26.19 11.94 -27.49
CA ASN A 249 26.85 11.13 -26.45
C ASN A 249 28.12 11.78 -25.87
N SER A 250 28.28 13.11 -25.96
CA SER A 250 29.50 13.78 -25.51
C SER A 250 29.30 15.29 -25.26
N LEU A 251 30.17 15.86 -24.42
CA LEU A 251 30.23 17.31 -24.17
C LEU A 251 30.51 18.14 -25.43
N ALA A 252 31.07 17.56 -26.49
CA ALA A 252 31.30 18.26 -27.76
C ALA A 252 29.99 18.56 -28.53
N HIS A 253 28.88 17.89 -28.20
CA HIS A 253 27.58 18.09 -28.85
C HIS A 253 26.70 19.15 -28.15
N VAL A 254 27.15 19.71 -27.01
CA VAL A 254 26.33 20.61 -26.17
C VAL A 254 26.01 21.92 -26.88
N GLU A 255 27.00 22.57 -27.51
CA GLU A 255 26.79 23.84 -28.23
C GLU A 255 25.79 23.69 -29.39
N GLU A 256 25.84 22.56 -30.10
CA GLU A 256 24.95 22.25 -31.22
C GLU A 256 23.53 21.91 -30.74
N LEU A 257 23.41 21.03 -29.73
CA LEU A 257 22.11 20.68 -29.17
C LEU A 257 21.43 21.91 -28.52
N GLU A 258 22.19 22.81 -27.91
CA GLU A 258 21.69 24.07 -27.36
C GLU A 258 21.22 25.01 -28.48
N ALA A 259 21.97 25.11 -29.58
CA ALA A 259 21.59 25.91 -30.75
C ALA A 259 20.29 25.38 -31.40
N LEU A 260 20.15 24.05 -31.55
CA LEU A 260 18.94 23.41 -32.05
C LEU A 260 17.74 23.66 -31.11
N ALA A 261 17.89 23.42 -29.80
CA ALA A 261 16.83 23.59 -28.82
C ALA A 261 16.34 25.05 -28.73
N ASN A 262 17.26 26.02 -28.71
CA ASN A 262 16.91 27.44 -28.69
C ASN A 262 16.36 27.96 -30.03
N GLY A 263 16.77 27.36 -31.15
CA GLY A 263 16.19 27.59 -32.47
C GLY A 263 14.72 27.16 -32.54
N LEU A 264 14.43 25.92 -32.11
CA LEU A 264 13.08 25.38 -32.02
C LEU A 264 12.20 26.21 -31.07
N LEU A 265 12.67 26.48 -29.84
CA LEU A 265 12.02 27.33 -28.84
C LEU A 265 11.64 28.71 -29.42
N SER A 266 12.57 29.31 -30.19
CA SER A 266 12.35 30.62 -30.83
C SER A 266 11.35 30.57 -31.99
N SER A 267 11.30 29.46 -32.74
CA SER A 267 10.37 29.28 -33.86
C SER A 267 8.91 29.08 -33.42
N ALA A 268 8.71 28.51 -32.23
CA ALA A 268 7.41 28.13 -31.69
C ALA A 268 6.65 29.27 -30.97
N ASP A 269 7.18 30.50 -30.98
CA ASP A 269 6.58 31.70 -30.35
C ASP A 269 6.30 31.54 -28.84
N VAL A 270 7.23 30.91 -28.13
CA VAL A 270 7.18 30.69 -26.67
C VAL A 270 7.41 32.01 -25.92
N ASN A 271 6.70 32.20 -24.80
CA ASN A 271 6.78 33.43 -24.01
C ASN A 271 8.18 33.64 -23.39
N LYS A 272 8.98 34.52 -24.01
CA LYS A 272 10.37 34.81 -23.64
C LYS A 272 10.57 35.38 -22.23
N GLN A 273 9.50 35.83 -21.55
CA GLN A 273 9.57 36.23 -20.14
C GLN A 273 9.49 35.03 -19.18
N ALA A 274 8.92 33.90 -19.63
CA ALA A 274 8.86 32.66 -18.86
C ALA A 274 10.16 31.85 -19.01
N ILE A 275 10.63 31.72 -20.24
CA ILE A 275 11.85 31.00 -20.64
C ILE A 275 12.55 31.80 -21.75
N PRO A 276 13.73 32.41 -21.50
CA PRO A 276 14.44 33.17 -22.53
C PRO A 276 15.25 32.25 -23.47
N SER A 277 15.73 31.14 -22.92
CA SER A 277 16.49 30.06 -23.55
C SER A 277 16.25 28.75 -22.77
N VAL A 278 16.56 27.61 -23.38
CA VAL A 278 16.64 26.33 -22.65
C VAL A 278 17.82 26.37 -21.66
N PRO A 279 17.73 25.78 -20.45
CA PRO A 279 18.84 25.76 -19.50
C PRO A 279 20.02 24.93 -20.00
N HIS A 280 21.24 25.47 -19.91
CA HIS A 280 22.47 24.79 -20.37
C HIS A 280 22.68 23.43 -19.69
N GLU A 281 22.51 23.35 -18.37
CA GLU A 281 22.64 22.11 -17.57
C GLU A 281 21.73 20.97 -18.07
N LEU A 282 20.51 21.31 -18.52
CA LEU A 282 19.56 20.34 -19.10
C LEU A 282 20.04 19.84 -20.46
N VAL A 283 20.66 20.70 -21.27
CA VAL A 283 21.24 20.35 -22.57
C VAL A 283 22.54 19.56 -22.38
N GLU A 284 23.38 19.91 -21.41
CA GLU A 284 24.62 19.19 -21.07
C GLU A 284 24.34 17.76 -20.61
N SER A 285 23.38 17.60 -19.69
CA SER A 285 22.87 16.31 -19.24
C SER A 285 22.31 15.50 -20.42
N ALA A 286 21.46 16.09 -21.26
CA ALA A 286 20.92 15.42 -22.44
C ALA A 286 22.01 15.02 -23.47
N ALA A 287 22.92 15.92 -23.81
CA ALA A 287 23.95 15.69 -24.83
C ALA A 287 25.00 14.65 -24.42
N THR A 288 25.14 14.36 -23.13
CA THR A 288 26.02 13.33 -22.59
C THR A 288 25.32 12.01 -22.30
N THR A 289 24.01 12.01 -22.01
CA THR A 289 23.29 10.81 -21.58
C THR A 289 22.26 10.26 -22.58
N ALA A 290 21.94 10.96 -23.68
CA ALA A 290 20.84 10.57 -24.57
C ALA A 290 20.94 9.18 -25.22
N VAL A 291 22.15 8.64 -25.40
CA VAL A 291 22.35 7.25 -25.88
C VAL A 291 21.90 6.18 -24.86
N HIS A 292 21.97 6.50 -23.57
CA HIS A 292 21.87 5.55 -22.47
C HIS A 292 20.45 5.43 -21.92
N GLU A 293 20.06 4.21 -21.55
CA GLU A 293 18.78 3.91 -20.92
C GLU A 293 18.94 3.66 -19.43
N PHE A 294 18.31 4.50 -18.60
CA PHE A 294 18.29 4.32 -17.16
C PHE A 294 17.03 3.53 -16.77
N ALA A 295 17.20 2.35 -16.16
CA ALA A 295 16.09 1.48 -15.78
C ALA A 295 14.96 2.17 -14.96
N PRO A 296 15.23 3.09 -14.01
CA PRO A 296 14.17 3.83 -13.31
C PRO A 296 13.35 4.73 -14.25
N VAL A 297 13.99 5.36 -15.23
CA VAL A 297 13.33 6.23 -16.23
C VAL A 297 12.50 5.38 -17.18
N CYS A 298 13.02 4.23 -17.60
CA CYS A 298 12.30 3.22 -18.40
C CYS A 298 11.05 2.71 -17.65
N ALA A 299 11.13 2.47 -16.34
CA ALA A 299 10.02 2.04 -15.51
C ALA A 299 8.93 3.11 -15.36
N VAL A 300 9.30 4.38 -15.13
CA VAL A 300 8.35 5.49 -15.08
C VAL A 300 7.66 5.70 -16.43
N VAL A 301 8.43 5.82 -17.52
CA VAL A 301 7.89 6.07 -18.87
C VAL A 301 7.09 4.88 -19.37
N GLY A 302 7.63 3.66 -19.30
CA GLY A 302 6.98 2.44 -19.74
C GLY A 302 5.74 2.05 -18.91
N GLY A 303 5.75 2.35 -17.60
CA GLY A 303 4.59 2.22 -16.73
C GLY A 303 3.46 3.18 -17.10
N MET A 304 3.77 4.46 -17.28
CA MET A 304 2.77 5.46 -17.69
C MET A 304 2.25 5.21 -19.12
N LEU A 305 3.11 4.77 -20.03
CA LEU A 305 2.77 4.40 -21.40
C LEU A 305 1.82 3.20 -21.45
N ALA A 306 2.14 2.13 -20.74
CA ALA A 306 1.26 0.98 -20.62
C ALA A 306 -0.09 1.35 -19.99
N GLN A 307 -0.10 2.13 -18.92
CA GLN A 307 -1.35 2.52 -18.25
C GLN A 307 -2.27 3.33 -19.18
N ASP A 308 -1.73 4.23 -20.01
CA ASP A 308 -2.57 5.01 -20.92
C ASP A 308 -3.05 4.19 -22.13
N ILE A 309 -2.22 3.27 -22.64
CA ILE A 309 -2.63 2.25 -23.63
C ILE A 309 -3.83 1.44 -23.10
N LEU A 310 -3.78 0.98 -21.84
CA LEU A 310 -4.86 0.22 -21.21
C LEU A 310 -6.13 1.09 -21.01
N LYS A 311 -5.99 2.38 -20.67
CA LYS A 311 -7.13 3.33 -20.64
C LYS A 311 -7.79 3.48 -22.01
N ALA A 312 -6.99 3.66 -23.08
CA ALA A 312 -7.50 3.78 -24.44
C ALA A 312 -8.20 2.51 -24.93
N LEU A 313 -7.71 1.31 -24.55
CA LEU A 313 -8.37 0.04 -24.91
C LEU A 313 -9.63 -0.24 -24.07
N GLY A 314 -9.62 0.10 -22.78
CA GLY A 314 -10.80 0.04 -21.92
C GLY A 314 -11.87 1.08 -22.27
N ALA A 315 -11.46 2.21 -22.86
CA ALA A 315 -12.27 3.41 -23.12
C ALA A 315 -12.99 3.93 -21.85
N ARG A 316 -12.26 3.94 -20.73
CA ARG A 316 -12.67 4.51 -19.44
C ARG A 316 -11.64 5.53 -18.99
N GLU A 317 -12.13 6.63 -18.40
CA GLU A 317 -11.37 7.86 -18.13
C GLU A 317 -10.84 8.55 -19.39
N ALA A 318 -10.35 9.78 -19.22
CA ALA A 318 -9.66 10.49 -20.31
C ALA A 318 -8.22 9.97 -20.42
N PRO A 319 -7.76 9.54 -21.61
CA PRO A 319 -6.35 9.28 -21.86
C PRO A 319 -5.51 10.56 -21.83
N LEU A 320 -4.19 10.39 -21.81
CA LEU A 320 -3.17 11.41 -22.03
C LEU A 320 -3.52 12.21 -23.29
N ALA A 321 -3.49 13.54 -23.21
CA ALA A 321 -3.79 14.42 -24.33
C ALA A 321 -2.72 15.54 -24.43
N ASN A 322 -1.73 15.45 -25.32
CA ASN A 322 -1.34 14.28 -26.14
C ASN A 322 0.18 14.12 -26.28
N PHE A 323 0.95 14.91 -25.54
CA PHE A 323 2.39 14.74 -25.32
C PHE A 323 2.65 14.81 -23.82
N PHE A 324 3.56 13.98 -23.33
CA PHE A 324 4.01 13.96 -21.95
C PHE A 324 5.53 13.99 -21.95
N THR A 325 6.11 14.73 -21.01
CA THR A 325 7.55 14.73 -20.75
C THR A 325 7.82 14.42 -19.28
N PHE A 326 8.85 13.61 -19.04
CA PHE A 326 9.40 13.31 -17.74
C PHE A 326 10.84 13.82 -17.65
N ASP A 327 11.24 14.31 -16.48
CA ASP A 327 12.60 14.69 -16.15
C ASP A 327 13.03 14.02 -14.84
N GLY A 328 13.94 13.06 -14.94
CA GLY A 328 14.51 12.33 -13.81
C GLY A 328 15.39 13.15 -12.87
N ASN A 329 15.83 14.35 -13.28
CA ASN A 329 16.58 15.26 -12.40
C ASN A 329 15.66 15.91 -11.34
N THR A 330 14.39 16.13 -11.69
CA THR A 330 13.38 16.77 -10.81
C THR A 330 12.23 15.86 -10.39
N GLY A 331 12.15 14.65 -10.96
CA GLY A 331 11.00 13.74 -10.82
C GLY A 331 9.72 14.24 -11.50
N ALA A 332 9.78 15.33 -12.27
CA ALA A 332 8.58 16.02 -12.76
C ALA A 332 8.01 15.37 -14.03
N GLY A 333 6.75 14.90 -13.96
CA GLY A 333 5.95 14.45 -15.09
C GLY A 333 4.95 15.52 -15.57
N THR A 334 4.90 15.81 -16.88
CA THR A 334 4.16 16.96 -17.43
C THR A 334 3.35 16.59 -18.68
N VAL A 335 2.01 16.54 -18.61
CA VAL A 335 1.10 16.22 -19.75
C VAL A 335 0.57 17.48 -20.45
N ARG A 336 0.66 17.56 -21.79
CA ARG A 336 0.36 18.74 -22.61
C ARG A 336 -0.30 18.38 -23.95
N ALA A 337 -1.34 19.12 -24.33
CA ALA A 337 -1.97 18.99 -25.64
C ALA A 337 -1.24 19.87 -26.67
N LEU A 338 -0.55 19.26 -27.64
CA LEU A 338 0.17 19.99 -28.69
C LEU A 338 -0.72 20.37 -29.87
N THR A 339 -2.04 20.48 -29.67
CA THR A 339 -2.98 21.04 -30.66
C THR A 339 -4.20 21.71 -30.05
N ALA A 340 -4.75 22.64 -30.85
CA ALA A 340 -6.09 23.23 -30.70
C ALA A 340 -6.32 24.07 -29.43
N LEU A 341 -5.79 25.30 -29.44
CA LEU A 341 -6.27 26.41 -28.60
C LEU A 341 -7.67 26.86 -29.10
N LEU A 342 -8.67 25.98 -28.97
CA LEU A 342 -10.04 26.16 -29.46
C LEU A 342 -11.10 25.68 -28.44
N ARG A 343 -10.91 26.01 -27.15
CA ARG A 343 -11.97 25.83 -26.13
C ARG A 343 -12.00 26.84 -24.97
N THR A 344 -11.46 28.04 -25.17
CA THR A 344 -12.09 29.23 -24.57
C THR A 344 -13.40 29.50 -25.32
N LEU A 345 -14.49 29.82 -24.59
CA LEU A 345 -15.89 29.83 -25.06
C LEU A 345 -16.59 28.46 -25.15
N PHE A 346 -16.80 27.80 -24.01
CA PHE A 346 -18.11 27.18 -23.69
C PHE A 346 -18.34 27.17 -22.17
N SER A 347 -18.60 28.35 -21.62
CA SER A 347 -19.28 28.53 -20.33
C SER A 347 -20.55 29.34 -20.58
N THR A 348 -21.58 29.08 -19.78
CA THR A 348 -22.91 29.73 -19.77
C THR A 348 -23.75 29.70 -21.07
N SER A 349 -24.85 28.96 -20.98
CA SER A 349 -26.22 29.39 -21.34
C SER A 349 -26.57 29.76 -22.79
N PHE A 350 -27.49 28.97 -23.36
CA PHE A 350 -28.38 29.41 -24.44
C PHE A 350 -29.33 30.51 -23.94
N THR A 351 -29.19 31.74 -24.46
CA THR A 351 -30.33 32.68 -24.60
C THR A 351 -30.10 33.66 -25.76
N THR A 352 -31.07 33.72 -26.66
CA THR A 352 -31.10 34.62 -27.83
C THR A 352 -31.44 36.06 -27.42
N PHE A 353 -30.73 37.08 -27.94
CA PHE A 353 -31.29 38.22 -28.71
C PHE A 353 -30.18 39.18 -29.21
N MET A 354 -30.56 40.19 -30.02
CA MET A 354 -29.66 40.94 -30.91
C MET A 354 -29.27 42.35 -30.44
N ALA A 355 -28.18 42.85 -31.04
CA ALA A 355 -27.96 44.23 -31.51
C ALA A 355 -27.41 45.35 -30.57
N ASN A 356 -26.13 45.67 -30.83
CA ASN A 356 -25.51 47.01 -30.91
C ASN A 356 -25.27 47.88 -29.65
N PRO A 357 -24.32 48.85 -29.71
CA PRO A 357 -23.57 49.30 -28.52
C PRO A 357 -23.47 50.82 -28.31
N SER A 358 -23.04 51.25 -27.11
CA SER A 358 -22.37 52.55 -26.93
C SER A 358 -21.60 52.71 -25.61
N SER A 359 -20.33 53.16 -25.70
CA SER A 359 -19.56 54.05 -24.78
C SER A 359 -19.91 54.09 -23.27
N ARG A 360 -18.94 54.01 -22.34
CA ARG A 360 -17.89 55.05 -22.14
C ARG A 360 -16.72 54.54 -21.25
N ARG A 361 -15.59 55.27 -21.23
CA ARG A 361 -14.42 55.06 -20.33
C ARG A 361 -14.40 56.08 -19.18
N VAL A 362 -13.80 55.74 -18.03
CA VAL A 362 -12.95 56.60 -17.16
C VAL A 362 -12.23 55.73 -16.08
N PRO A 363 -11.06 56.12 -15.52
CA PRO A 363 -10.07 55.18 -14.93
C PRO A 363 -9.95 55.22 -13.38
N PRO A 364 -9.03 54.48 -12.71
CA PRO A 364 -9.06 54.19 -11.26
C PRO A 364 -8.13 55.06 -10.39
N PRO A 365 -8.20 54.90 -9.05
CA PRO A 365 -7.05 55.07 -8.15
C PRO A 365 -6.78 53.83 -7.25
N ASN A 366 -5.68 53.88 -6.48
CA ASN A 366 -5.06 52.76 -5.72
C ASN A 366 -5.17 52.97 -4.17
N PRO A 367 -4.59 52.11 -3.28
CA PRO A 367 -5.16 51.84 -1.95
C PRO A 367 -4.40 52.42 -0.72
N SER A 368 -5.11 52.58 0.41
CA SER A 368 -4.51 52.69 1.76
C SER A 368 -5.52 52.52 2.92
N GLN A 369 -5.01 52.01 4.06
CA GLN A 369 -5.47 52.20 5.47
C GLN A 369 -6.81 51.61 5.99
N TYR A 370 -6.69 50.43 6.63
CA TYR A 370 -6.87 50.15 8.08
C TYR A 370 -8.15 50.51 8.89
N TYR A 371 -8.50 49.53 9.74
CA TYR A 371 -9.10 49.58 11.10
C TYR A 371 -10.63 49.66 11.37
N ALA A 372 -11.00 48.85 12.38
CA ALA A 372 -12.06 49.02 13.40
C ALA A 372 -13.48 48.43 13.17
N VAL A 373 -14.13 48.10 14.29
CA VAL A 373 -15.35 47.27 14.44
C VAL A 373 -16.42 48.01 15.24
N PRO A 374 -17.71 47.87 14.88
CA PRO A 374 -18.85 47.96 15.80
C PRO A 374 -19.67 46.65 15.76
N GLN A 375 -19.77 45.86 16.84
CA GLN A 375 -20.61 46.04 18.05
C GLN A 375 -22.14 46.03 17.82
N SER A 376 -22.85 45.35 18.73
CA SER A 376 -24.24 44.90 18.58
C SER A 376 -25.28 45.71 19.40
N PRO A 377 -26.58 45.68 19.03
CA PRO A 377 -27.61 46.50 19.68
C PRO A 377 -28.10 45.95 21.03
N ARG A 378 -28.53 46.85 21.95
CA ARG A 378 -29.10 46.50 23.27
C ARG A 378 -30.63 46.56 23.31
N ARG A 379 -31.21 45.79 24.26
CA ARG A 379 -32.64 45.74 24.65
C ARG A 379 -33.30 47.10 24.94
N ARG A 380 -34.63 47.14 24.81
CA ARG A 380 -35.53 47.89 25.71
C ARG A 380 -36.54 46.94 26.37
N VAL A 381 -37.26 47.44 27.38
CA VAL A 381 -38.14 46.68 28.29
C VAL A 381 -39.45 47.43 28.48
N SER A 382 -40.57 46.70 28.62
CA SER A 382 -41.84 47.19 29.16
C SER A 382 -42.61 46.04 29.81
N ASN A 383 -43.04 46.22 31.06
CA ASN A 383 -43.99 45.33 31.73
C ASN A 383 -45.43 45.78 31.43
N ASP A 384 -46.42 44.87 31.46
CA ASP A 384 -47.49 45.00 32.46
C ASP A 384 -48.21 43.65 32.73
N ARG A 385 -49.28 43.66 33.53
CA ARG A 385 -49.78 42.52 34.33
C ARG A 385 -51.09 41.85 33.83
N GLN A 386 -51.39 40.67 34.42
CA GLN A 386 -52.56 40.39 35.29
C GLN A 386 -53.57 39.27 34.89
N TYR A 387 -53.52 38.13 35.63
CA TYR A 387 -54.66 37.23 36.04
C TYR A 387 -55.51 36.51 34.93
N SER A 388 -56.29 35.43 35.16
CA SER A 388 -56.63 34.66 36.38
C SER A 388 -56.96 33.17 36.10
N THR A 389 -56.67 32.29 37.08
CA THR A 389 -57.40 31.04 37.49
C THR A 389 -58.23 30.22 36.47
N SER A 390 -58.05 28.88 36.43
CA SER A 390 -58.76 28.00 37.38
C SER A 390 -58.24 26.54 37.45
N HIS A 391 -58.69 25.83 38.49
CA HIS A 391 -58.44 24.43 38.90
C HIS A 391 -59.81 23.88 39.40
N PRO A 392 -60.09 22.56 39.56
CA PRO A 392 -59.51 21.82 40.71
C PRO A 392 -59.53 20.24 40.72
N THR A 393 -58.63 19.63 41.52
CA THR A 393 -58.85 18.46 42.45
C THR A 393 -59.26 17.05 41.92
N ARG A 394 -58.96 15.91 42.60
CA ARG A 394 -58.05 15.54 43.73
C ARG A 394 -58.10 14.02 44.02
N ALA A 395 -56.92 13.37 44.10
CA ALA A 395 -56.26 12.63 45.21
C ALA A 395 -57.10 11.97 46.35
N PRO A 396 -56.51 11.25 47.35
CA PRO A 396 -55.09 10.93 47.63
C PRO A 396 -54.76 9.48 47.17
N SER A 397 -53.87 8.63 47.72
CA SER A 397 -52.96 8.59 48.90
C SER A 397 -51.94 7.45 48.66
N ASN A 398 -50.70 7.40 49.13
CA ASN A 398 -49.81 8.27 49.95
C ASN A 398 -48.33 7.94 49.49
N SER A 399 -47.18 8.27 50.11
CA SER A 399 -46.84 8.68 51.47
C SER A 399 -45.53 9.51 51.57
N SER A 400 -44.76 9.33 52.65
CA SER A 400 -43.53 9.97 53.15
C SER A 400 -42.22 9.31 52.64
N HIS A 401 -41.04 9.94 52.61
CA HIS A 401 -40.61 11.23 53.22
C HIS A 401 -39.43 11.91 52.46
N HIS A 402 -39.08 13.15 52.85
CA HIS A 402 -37.83 13.84 52.48
C HIS A 402 -36.61 13.24 53.21
N GLY A 403 -35.34 13.46 52.81
CA GLY A 403 -34.81 14.20 51.66
C GLY A 403 -33.73 15.24 52.04
N GLN A 404 -32.57 15.21 51.36
CA GLN A 404 -31.52 16.23 51.43
C GLN A 404 -30.70 16.23 50.13
N ALA A 405 -30.07 17.34 49.77
CA ALA A 405 -29.24 17.47 48.57
C ALA A 405 -27.74 17.31 48.93
N PRO A 406 -26.91 16.67 48.07
CA PRO A 406 -25.47 16.59 48.27
C PRO A 406 -24.79 17.97 48.31
N SER A 407 -23.65 18.03 48.98
CA SER A 407 -22.85 19.24 49.14
C SER A 407 -21.94 19.48 47.93
N ARG A 408 -21.42 20.70 47.81
CA ARG A 408 -20.50 21.11 46.73
C ARG A 408 -19.07 20.52 46.86
N GLY A 409 -18.90 19.51 47.71
CA GLY A 409 -17.67 18.73 47.86
C GLY A 409 -17.78 17.27 47.38
N ASP A 410 -18.98 16.71 47.27
CA ASP A 410 -19.14 15.25 47.06
C ASP A 410 -18.72 14.80 45.64
N ILE A 411 -18.73 15.73 44.68
CA ILE A 411 -18.20 15.52 43.32
C ILE A 411 -16.68 15.29 43.33
N ALA A 412 -15.94 15.90 44.27
CA ALA A 412 -14.47 15.80 44.32
C ALA A 412 -13.98 14.39 44.69
N GLN A 413 -14.81 13.57 45.33
CA GLN A 413 -14.47 12.21 45.72
C GLN A 413 -14.86 11.16 44.66
N GLY A 414 -15.83 11.45 43.80
CA GLY A 414 -16.13 10.65 42.60
C GLY A 414 -15.02 10.67 41.55
N VAL A 415 -14.41 11.85 41.33
CA VAL A 415 -13.27 11.99 40.40
C VAL A 415 -12.03 11.21 40.89
N ALA A 416 -11.83 11.10 42.20
CA ALA A 416 -10.77 10.28 42.79
C ALA A 416 -11.04 8.75 42.73
N THR A 417 -12.16 8.32 42.17
CA THR A 417 -12.60 6.91 42.12
C THR A 417 -13.06 6.46 40.72
N GLY A 418 -12.78 7.23 39.67
CA GLY A 418 -12.94 6.80 38.26
C GLY A 418 -14.37 6.56 37.78
N SER A 419 -15.40 6.97 38.53
CA SER A 419 -16.77 6.45 38.40
C SER A 419 -17.67 7.14 37.35
N ILE A 420 -17.13 8.00 36.48
CA ILE A 420 -17.89 8.63 35.38
C ILE A 420 -17.02 8.76 34.12
N GLY A 421 -17.24 7.86 33.15
CA GLY A 421 -16.68 7.92 31.78
C GLY A 421 -17.15 6.72 30.97
N ALA A 422 -17.96 6.95 29.92
CA ALA A 422 -18.61 5.88 29.13
C ALA A 422 -19.25 6.40 27.80
N GLY A 423 -18.62 6.21 26.63
CA GLY A 423 -19.07 6.78 25.33
C GLY A 423 -18.81 5.99 24.01
N TYR A 424 -18.33 4.75 24.11
CA TYR A 424 -17.65 3.86 23.15
C TYR A 424 -16.19 4.27 22.92
N GLY A 425 -15.29 3.27 22.87
CA GLY A 425 -13.83 3.47 22.94
C GLY A 425 -13.35 3.73 24.38
N PRO A 426 -12.35 2.98 24.87
CA PRO A 426 -12.10 2.53 26.27
C PRO A 426 -13.21 2.48 27.35
N TYR A 427 -14.44 2.93 27.08
CA TYR A 427 -15.49 3.32 28.02
C TYR A 427 -16.81 3.44 27.23
N ALA A 428 -17.99 2.86 27.59
CA ALA A 428 -19.18 2.87 26.67
C ALA A 428 -20.62 3.13 27.17
N HIS A 429 -21.44 3.81 26.34
CA HIS A 429 -22.89 3.99 26.53
C HIS A 429 -23.73 3.94 25.22
N ASN A 430 -24.97 3.47 25.32
CA ASN A 430 -25.89 3.04 24.24
C ASN A 430 -27.09 4.01 24.05
N PRO A 431 -28.02 3.79 23.09
CA PRO A 431 -29.36 3.38 23.55
C PRO A 431 -30.16 2.40 22.64
N ASN A 432 -30.46 1.23 23.23
CA ASN A 432 -31.66 0.38 23.08
C ASN A 432 -32.05 -0.27 21.74
N ALA A 433 -32.42 -1.55 21.86
CA ALA A 433 -32.98 -2.41 20.82
C ALA A 433 -34.52 -2.48 20.87
N GLY A 434 -35.12 -3.11 19.85
CA GLY A 434 -36.42 -3.79 20.01
C GLY A 434 -37.35 -3.86 18.80
N ARG A 435 -37.34 -4.98 18.07
CA ARG A 435 -38.51 -5.88 17.88
C ARG A 435 -38.18 -7.13 17.05
N GLU A 436 -39.06 -8.13 17.16
CA GLU A 436 -38.77 -9.54 16.81
C GLU A 436 -39.62 -10.11 15.66
N HIS A 437 -39.15 -11.26 15.16
CA HIS A 437 -39.89 -12.41 14.63
C HIS A 437 -40.76 -12.35 13.34
N GLY A 438 -40.52 -13.36 12.48
CA GLY A 438 -41.43 -13.84 11.43
C GLY A 438 -40.81 -15.01 10.65
N VAL A 439 -41.43 -16.19 10.63
CA VAL A 439 -40.93 -17.44 9.98
C VAL A 439 -42.10 -18.20 9.31
N TYR A 440 -41.80 -19.09 8.35
CA TYR A 440 -42.70 -20.03 7.62
C TYR A 440 -43.49 -19.43 6.41
N ASN A 441 -43.73 -20.13 5.27
CA ASN A 441 -43.30 -21.48 4.86
C ASN A 441 -43.35 -21.83 3.34
N THR A 442 -42.46 -22.76 2.93
CA THR A 442 -42.60 -23.85 1.90
C THR A 442 -43.05 -23.69 0.43
N SER A 443 -42.25 -24.36 -0.43
CA SER A 443 -42.63 -25.13 -1.65
C SER A 443 -42.90 -24.35 -2.96
N ARG A 444 -42.79 -24.94 -4.17
CA ARG A 444 -42.69 -26.36 -4.61
C ARG A 444 -41.94 -26.39 -5.98
N PHE A 445 -41.08 -27.35 -6.35
CA PHE A 445 -41.44 -28.69 -6.87
C PHE A 445 -40.21 -29.59 -7.22
N SER A 446 -40.39 -30.92 -7.07
CA SER A 446 -39.84 -32.09 -7.82
C SER A 446 -38.55 -31.94 -8.68
N GLN A 447 -37.46 -32.72 -8.53
CA GLN A 447 -37.24 -34.20 -8.46
C GLN A 447 -36.68 -34.80 -9.78
N SER A 448 -35.51 -35.45 -9.63
CA SER A 448 -35.04 -36.70 -10.30
C SER A 448 -34.88 -36.74 -11.85
N GLU A 449 -34.12 -37.67 -12.45
CA GLU A 449 -33.50 -38.90 -11.93
C GLU A 449 -32.13 -39.23 -12.58
N SER A 450 -31.53 -40.37 -12.22
CA SER A 450 -30.15 -40.80 -12.54
C SER A 450 -30.04 -41.71 -13.77
N SER A 451 -28.81 -41.93 -14.27
CA SER A 451 -28.27 -43.28 -14.54
C SER A 451 -26.79 -43.25 -14.97
N THR A 452 -26.11 -44.40 -14.85
CA THR A 452 -24.70 -44.63 -15.19
C THR A 452 -24.53 -45.86 -16.07
N SER A 453 -23.55 -45.87 -16.99
CA SER A 453 -22.98 -47.08 -17.61
C SER A 453 -21.75 -46.78 -18.51
N ALA A 454 -20.93 -47.81 -18.76
CA ALA A 454 -19.74 -47.85 -19.64
C ALA A 454 -19.59 -49.32 -20.16
N PRO A 455 -18.48 -49.81 -20.77
CA PRO A 455 -17.32 -49.21 -21.47
C PRO A 455 -16.99 -49.92 -22.84
N GLU A 456 -15.72 -49.86 -23.31
CA GLU A 456 -14.98 -50.83 -24.19
C GLU A 456 -14.76 -50.60 -25.72
N LYS A 457 -13.50 -50.21 -26.05
CA LYS A 457 -12.46 -50.90 -26.89
C LYS A 457 -12.63 -51.31 -28.40
N HIS A 458 -11.56 -50.94 -29.14
CA HIS A 458 -10.69 -51.74 -30.06
C HIS A 458 -10.76 -51.63 -31.62
N ALA A 459 -9.53 -51.72 -32.20
CA ALA A 459 -9.11 -52.18 -33.55
C ALA A 459 -8.90 -51.19 -34.74
N TYR A 460 -7.81 -51.46 -35.49
CA TYR A 460 -7.31 -50.94 -36.79
C TYR A 460 -7.34 -52.13 -37.83
N PRO A 461 -6.78 -52.11 -39.09
CA PRO A 461 -6.01 -51.11 -39.89
C PRO A 461 -6.41 -51.01 -41.42
N GLN A 462 -5.48 -50.50 -42.26
CA GLN A 462 -5.30 -50.64 -43.75
C GLN A 462 -5.80 -49.52 -44.70
N THR A 463 -5.20 -49.17 -45.86
CA THR A 463 -3.81 -49.28 -46.45
C THR A 463 -3.66 -48.38 -47.72
N THR A 464 -2.45 -48.33 -48.31
CA THR A 464 -2.02 -47.80 -49.65
C THR A 464 -1.64 -46.32 -49.74
N SER A 465 -0.56 -45.81 -50.39
CA SER A 465 0.60 -46.30 -51.20
C SER A 465 0.59 -46.06 -52.74
N THR A 466 1.47 -45.18 -53.24
CA THR A 466 2.12 -45.26 -54.59
C THR A 466 3.31 -44.28 -54.74
N VAL A 467 4.47 -44.78 -55.18
CA VAL A 467 5.68 -44.07 -55.68
C VAL A 467 6.38 -45.07 -56.63
N PRO A 468 6.73 -44.74 -57.91
CA PRO A 468 8.15 -44.57 -58.32
C PRO A 468 8.33 -43.77 -59.66
N PRO A 469 9.49 -43.81 -60.37
CA PRO A 469 10.92 -43.87 -59.98
C PRO A 469 11.60 -42.51 -60.38
N TYR A 470 12.76 -42.29 -61.03
CA TYR A 470 13.87 -43.08 -61.61
C TYR A 470 15.21 -42.29 -61.67
N LEU A 471 16.30 -43.03 -61.96
CA LEU A 471 17.76 -42.73 -62.07
C LEU A 471 18.54 -43.03 -60.76
N TRP A 472 19.27 -44.15 -60.61
CA TRP A 472 20.42 -44.71 -61.36
C TRP A 472 21.76 -43.99 -61.06
N ASP A 473 22.89 -44.67 -60.81
CA ASP A 473 23.18 -46.11 -60.59
C ASP A 473 24.55 -46.30 -59.88
N ALA A 474 24.88 -47.53 -59.49
CA ALA A 474 25.98 -47.92 -58.60
C ALA A 474 27.41 -47.80 -59.16
N LYS A 475 28.39 -47.73 -58.24
CA LYS A 475 29.44 -48.77 -58.03
C LYS A 475 30.46 -48.41 -56.93
N ASP A 476 30.33 -49.05 -55.77
CA ASP A 476 31.42 -49.81 -55.12
C ASP A 476 30.82 -50.72 -54.02
N PRO A 477 31.41 -51.88 -53.69
CA PRO A 477 30.96 -52.76 -52.62
C PRO A 477 31.73 -52.50 -51.32
N ASP A 478 31.09 -51.89 -50.32
CA ASP A 478 31.74 -51.46 -49.08
C ASP A 478 31.54 -52.45 -47.90
N LEU A 479 32.35 -52.31 -46.86
CA LEU A 479 32.75 -53.40 -45.95
C LEU A 479 31.70 -53.98 -44.97
N ASP A 480 30.45 -53.49 -44.96
CA ASP A 480 29.44 -53.82 -43.92
C ASP A 480 28.42 -54.91 -44.30
N ASP A 481 28.47 -55.49 -45.51
CA ASP A 481 27.53 -56.55 -45.97
C ASP A 481 27.47 -57.78 -45.05
N ALA A 482 28.51 -58.01 -44.22
CA ALA A 482 28.57 -59.06 -43.22
C ALA A 482 27.57 -58.89 -42.05
N LEU A 483 26.95 -57.71 -41.90
CA LEU A 483 25.96 -57.42 -40.87
C LEU A 483 24.50 -57.65 -41.34
N HIS A 484 24.28 -57.80 -42.66
CA HIS A 484 22.95 -57.77 -43.26
C HIS A 484 22.47 -59.09 -43.90
N ASN A 485 23.28 -60.16 -43.86
CA ASN A 485 22.86 -61.53 -44.19
C ASN A 485 23.13 -62.47 -42.98
N PRO A 486 22.10 -62.86 -42.20
CA PRO A 486 22.27 -63.82 -41.10
C PRO A 486 22.52 -65.24 -41.64
N ASP A 487 23.44 -65.96 -41.01
CA ASP A 487 23.75 -67.37 -41.32
C ASP A 487 22.99 -68.29 -40.33
N PRO A 488 21.94 -69.02 -40.79
CA PRO A 488 21.13 -69.87 -39.91
C PRO A 488 21.91 -70.99 -39.22
N ILE A 489 23.09 -71.36 -39.71
CA ILE A 489 23.94 -72.41 -39.13
C ILE A 489 24.87 -71.82 -38.05
N ARG A 490 25.38 -70.61 -38.25
CA ARG A 490 26.27 -69.94 -37.29
C ARG A 490 25.53 -69.45 -36.06
N ASP A 491 24.37 -68.82 -36.24
CA ASP A 491 23.67 -68.17 -35.14
C ASP A 491 23.02 -69.21 -34.21
N ALA A 492 22.53 -70.34 -34.77
CA ALA A 492 22.04 -71.49 -34.01
C ALA A 492 23.13 -72.20 -33.16
N ALA A 493 24.42 -71.92 -33.40
CA ALA A 493 25.52 -72.40 -32.56
C ALA A 493 25.82 -71.46 -31.37
N LEU A 494 25.49 -70.17 -31.47
CA LEU A 494 25.73 -69.17 -30.42
C LEU A 494 24.65 -69.18 -29.32
N ASP A 495 23.39 -69.47 -29.68
CA ASP A 495 22.26 -69.53 -28.74
C ASP A 495 22.33 -70.67 -27.70
N ARG A 496 23.33 -71.55 -27.77
CA ARG A 496 23.41 -72.79 -26.95
C ARG A 496 24.11 -72.67 -25.60
N SER A 497 24.51 -71.47 -25.13
CA SER A 497 25.18 -71.30 -23.83
C SER A 497 24.67 -70.12 -22.99
N PHE A 498 23.48 -70.27 -22.41
CA PHE A 498 22.96 -69.32 -21.40
C PHE A 498 23.74 -69.47 -20.07
N THR A 499 24.60 -68.49 -19.75
CA THR A 499 25.43 -68.51 -18.52
C THR A 499 25.15 -67.29 -17.64
N ILE A 500 24.46 -67.52 -16.53
CA ILE A 500 23.94 -66.46 -15.63
C ILE A 500 25.10 -65.66 -14.97
N PHE A 501 26.27 -66.27 -14.79
CA PHE A 501 27.43 -65.68 -14.11
C PHE A 501 28.57 -65.31 -15.07
N SER A 502 28.26 -64.83 -16.29
CA SER A 502 29.32 -64.28 -17.15
C SER A 502 29.83 -62.94 -16.62
N ALA A 503 31.16 -62.73 -16.66
CA ALA A 503 31.77 -61.48 -16.21
C ALA A 503 31.30 -60.25 -17.02
N ARG A 504 30.99 -60.45 -18.31
CA ARG A 504 30.35 -59.43 -19.16
C ARG A 504 28.91 -59.13 -18.75
N GLY A 505 28.13 -60.14 -18.34
CA GLY A 505 26.79 -59.94 -17.77
C GLY A 505 26.85 -59.08 -16.50
N TRP A 506 27.76 -59.41 -15.57
CA TRP A 506 27.96 -58.62 -14.36
C TRP A 506 28.49 -57.20 -14.64
N ALA A 507 29.40 -57.02 -15.60
CA ALA A 507 29.86 -55.71 -16.04
C ALA A 507 28.72 -54.86 -16.62
N ASN A 508 27.89 -55.43 -17.50
CA ASN A 508 26.75 -54.74 -18.09
C ASN A 508 25.67 -54.41 -17.05
N VAL A 509 25.35 -55.34 -16.13
CA VAL A 509 24.37 -55.09 -15.05
C VAL A 509 24.89 -54.02 -14.09
N SER A 510 26.15 -54.08 -13.65
CA SER A 510 26.71 -53.06 -12.77
C SER A 510 26.84 -51.69 -13.44
N ALA A 511 27.21 -51.63 -14.73
CA ALA A 511 27.12 -50.40 -15.51
C ALA A 511 25.68 -49.86 -15.59
N LEU A 512 24.69 -50.73 -15.76
CA LEU A 512 23.28 -50.34 -15.78
C LEU A 512 22.81 -49.81 -14.42
N VAL A 513 23.18 -50.43 -13.28
CA VAL A 513 22.81 -49.87 -11.97
C VAL A 513 23.58 -48.59 -11.66
N ILE A 514 24.83 -48.44 -12.09
CA ILE A 514 25.58 -47.17 -11.97
C ILE A 514 24.87 -46.07 -12.77
N LEU A 515 24.39 -46.37 -13.98
CA LEU A 515 23.67 -45.41 -14.82
C LEU A 515 22.27 -45.08 -14.27
N ILE A 516 21.54 -46.07 -13.75
CA ILE A 516 20.25 -45.86 -13.07
C ILE A 516 20.44 -45.06 -11.77
N CYS A 517 21.44 -45.39 -10.94
CA CYS A 517 21.79 -44.62 -9.75
C CYS A 517 22.26 -43.20 -10.12
N GLY A 518 22.97 -43.01 -11.23
CA GLY A 518 23.34 -41.70 -11.76
C GLY A 518 22.12 -40.87 -12.19
N ILE A 519 21.17 -41.46 -12.90
CA ILE A 519 19.90 -40.83 -13.30
C ILE A 519 19.05 -40.50 -12.07
N LEU A 520 18.88 -41.45 -11.13
CA LEU A 520 18.17 -41.19 -9.87
C LEU A 520 18.88 -40.10 -9.05
N MET A 521 20.21 -40.09 -9.02
CA MET A 521 21.00 -39.05 -8.37
C MET A 521 20.94 -37.71 -9.12
N LEU A 522 20.61 -37.67 -10.40
CA LEU A 522 20.46 -36.42 -11.17
C LEU A 522 19.04 -35.83 -11.08
N PHE A 523 18.00 -36.67 -11.08
CA PHE A 523 16.59 -36.24 -11.16
C PHE A 523 15.80 -36.36 -9.84
N ALA A 524 16.31 -37.06 -8.83
CA ALA A 524 15.71 -37.10 -7.48
C ALA A 524 16.74 -36.76 -6.40
N GLY A 525 17.90 -37.42 -6.40
CA GLY A 525 18.98 -37.19 -5.44
C GLY A 525 19.52 -35.77 -5.48
N TYR A 526 19.82 -35.21 -6.66
CA TYR A 526 20.32 -33.85 -6.81
C TYR A 526 19.27 -32.79 -6.45
N PRO A 527 17.99 -32.89 -6.85
CA PRO A 527 16.94 -32.01 -6.32
C PRO A 527 16.80 -32.09 -4.79
N ILE A 528 16.78 -33.29 -4.18
CA ILE A 528 16.64 -33.44 -2.72
C ILE A 528 17.89 -32.94 -1.97
N ILE A 529 19.09 -33.28 -2.45
CA ILE A 529 20.34 -32.82 -1.86
C ILE A 529 20.56 -31.34 -2.14
N SER A 530 20.08 -30.79 -3.26
CA SER A 530 20.01 -29.35 -3.50
C SER A 530 19.03 -28.68 -2.53
N PHE A 531 17.88 -29.29 -2.25
CA PHE A 531 16.89 -28.77 -1.29
C PHE A 531 17.43 -28.75 0.15
N TYR A 532 18.24 -29.74 0.55
CA TYR A 532 18.84 -29.81 1.90
C TYR A 532 20.28 -29.24 2.02
N ARG A 533 21.02 -29.02 0.91
CA ARG A 533 22.36 -28.39 0.93
C ARG A 533 22.39 -26.96 0.43
N ARG A 534 21.40 -26.49 -0.33
CA ARG A 534 21.08 -25.06 -0.26
C ARG A 534 20.72 -24.85 1.21
N HIS A 535 21.62 -24.20 1.94
CA HIS A 535 21.19 -23.47 3.12
C HIS A 535 20.08 -22.52 2.66
N ASN A 536 19.14 -22.20 3.54
CA ASN A 536 18.25 -21.08 3.28
C ASN A 536 19.14 -19.86 3.06
N LEU A 537 19.31 -19.46 1.79
CA LEU A 537 19.58 -18.06 1.48
C LEU A 537 18.40 -17.33 2.08
N GLN A 538 18.63 -16.62 3.18
CA GLN A 538 17.61 -15.84 3.85
C GLN A 538 16.91 -15.01 2.79
N THR A 539 15.59 -15.10 2.72
CA THR A 539 14.77 -14.26 1.83
C THR A 539 14.68 -12.85 2.40
N LEU A 540 15.84 -12.20 2.55
CA LEU A 540 15.98 -10.77 2.43
C LEU A 540 15.23 -10.36 1.17
N GLY A 541 14.21 -9.52 1.34
CA GLY A 541 13.22 -9.25 0.29
C GLY A 541 13.88 -8.75 -0.98
N ALA A 542 13.44 -9.26 -2.13
CA ALA A 542 13.90 -8.84 -3.45
C ALA A 542 13.34 -7.45 -3.83
N ASN A 543 13.70 -6.44 -3.05
CA ASN A 543 13.54 -5.04 -3.40
C ASN A 543 14.70 -4.58 -4.29
N PHE A 544 14.46 -3.51 -5.04
CA PHE A 544 15.32 -3.02 -6.12
C PHE A 544 16.77 -2.74 -5.69
N GLY A 545 17.73 -3.24 -6.47
CA GLY A 545 19.17 -2.96 -6.33
C GLY A 545 19.99 -4.21 -5.99
N GLY A 546 20.75 -4.70 -6.97
CA GLY A 546 21.64 -5.86 -6.76
C GLY A 546 22.75 -5.53 -5.76
N SER A 547 22.86 -6.32 -4.69
CA SER A 547 23.92 -6.20 -3.70
C SER A 547 25.26 -6.68 -4.26
N ASN A 548 26.29 -5.83 -4.17
CA ASN A 548 27.66 -6.23 -4.48
C ASN A 548 28.29 -6.93 -3.24
N GLY A 549 29.44 -7.58 -3.42
CA GLY A 549 30.02 -8.59 -2.52
C GLY A 549 30.42 -8.19 -1.10
N THR A 550 29.96 -7.06 -0.57
CA THR A 550 30.14 -6.61 0.82
C THR A 550 28.84 -6.58 1.64
N GLY A 551 27.69 -6.91 1.03
CA GLY A 551 26.37 -6.84 1.69
C GLY A 551 25.78 -5.44 1.80
N GLN A 552 26.48 -4.42 1.29
CA GLN A 552 25.94 -3.07 1.16
C GLN A 552 24.97 -3.01 -0.02
N ILE A 553 23.72 -2.68 0.27
CA ILE A 553 22.74 -2.28 -0.76
C ILE A 553 23.25 -0.98 -1.38
N PRO A 554 23.32 -0.85 -2.72
CA PRO A 554 23.62 0.43 -3.35
C PRO A 554 22.58 1.47 -2.91
N SER A 555 23.02 2.58 -2.31
CA SER A 555 22.12 3.67 -1.90
C SER A 555 21.52 4.34 -3.13
N LEU A 556 20.38 3.82 -3.60
CA LEU A 556 19.58 4.42 -4.66
C LEU A 556 19.16 5.82 -4.21
N ILE A 557 19.75 6.84 -4.84
CA ILE A 557 19.56 8.24 -4.48
C ILE A 557 18.05 8.56 -4.52
N ASN A 558 17.53 9.09 -3.42
CA ASN A 558 16.12 9.41 -3.17
C ASN A 558 15.15 8.20 -3.02
N MET A 559 15.62 6.96 -2.84
CA MET A 559 14.76 5.87 -2.36
C MET A 559 14.76 5.82 -0.81
N PRO A 560 13.59 5.68 -0.16
CA PRO A 560 13.52 5.51 1.30
C PRO A 560 14.26 4.27 1.79
N SER A 561 15.16 4.47 2.76
CA SER A 561 15.82 3.41 3.52
C SER A 561 15.08 3.18 4.83
N LEU A 562 15.06 1.94 5.33
CA LEU A 562 14.52 1.65 6.68
C LEU A 562 15.38 2.27 7.78
N ILE A 563 16.70 2.38 7.56
CA ILE A 563 17.63 3.08 8.45
C ILE A 563 17.91 4.45 7.83
N ASP A 564 17.60 5.51 8.55
CA ASP A 564 17.91 6.90 8.18
C ASP A 564 19.42 7.08 7.94
N PRO A 565 19.85 7.63 6.78
CA PRO A 565 21.26 7.91 6.50
C PRO A 565 21.96 8.80 7.53
N ASP A 566 21.23 9.64 8.26
CA ASP A 566 21.78 10.52 9.30
C ASP A 566 21.86 9.84 10.69
N THR A 567 21.36 8.60 10.86
CA THR A 567 21.47 7.88 12.14
C THR A 567 22.94 7.71 12.54
N PRO A 568 23.34 8.12 13.76
CA PRO A 568 24.72 7.96 14.21
C PRO A 568 25.15 6.49 14.25
N SER A 569 26.34 6.17 13.75
CA SER A 569 26.86 4.79 13.70
C SER A 569 26.92 4.08 15.07
N ALA A 570 26.99 4.83 16.16
CA ALA A 570 26.90 4.31 17.53
C ALA A 570 25.51 3.78 17.91
N ALA A 571 24.45 4.19 17.19
CA ALA A 571 23.07 3.74 17.35
C ALA A 571 22.68 2.60 16.40
N HIS A 572 23.60 2.02 15.62
CA HIS A 572 23.32 0.86 14.76
C HIS A 572 23.14 -0.45 15.56
N THR A 573 23.47 -0.46 16.84
CA THR A 573 23.34 -1.62 17.73
C THR A 573 22.99 -1.18 19.15
N LYS A 574 22.18 -1.97 19.85
CA LYS A 574 21.83 -1.76 21.26
C LYS A 574 22.00 -3.05 22.05
N VAL A 575 22.34 -2.95 23.33
CA VAL A 575 22.41 -4.10 24.23
C VAL A 575 21.04 -4.27 24.89
N ALA A 576 20.40 -5.40 24.65
CA ALA A 576 19.12 -5.77 25.27
C ALA A 576 19.31 -6.15 26.76
N SER A 577 18.22 -6.21 27.52
CA SER A 577 18.23 -6.57 28.97
C SER A 577 18.83 -7.97 29.25
N THR A 578 18.82 -8.86 28.25
CA THR A 578 19.48 -10.17 28.27
C THR A 578 21.01 -10.11 28.18
N GLY A 579 21.58 -8.93 27.90
CA GLY A 579 23.00 -8.73 27.60
C GLY A 579 23.39 -9.07 26.16
N LYS A 580 22.45 -9.46 25.30
CA LYS A 580 22.69 -9.73 23.88
C LYS A 580 22.66 -8.42 23.08
N THR A 581 23.52 -8.32 22.05
CA THR A 581 23.50 -7.19 21.11
C THR A 581 22.43 -7.40 20.05
N TRP A 582 21.53 -6.43 19.93
CA TRP A 582 20.47 -6.33 18.93
C TRP A 582 20.83 -5.27 17.89
N ASN A 583 20.44 -5.49 16.64
CA ASN A 583 20.75 -4.61 15.51
C ASN A 583 19.63 -3.58 15.34
N LEU A 584 19.97 -2.36 14.94
CA LEU A 584 19.00 -1.39 14.44
C LEU A 584 18.40 -1.94 13.13
N VAL A 585 17.06 -1.92 13.03
CA VAL A 585 16.32 -2.38 11.84
C VAL A 585 15.42 -1.31 11.24
N PHE A 586 15.11 -0.25 12.00
CA PHE A 586 14.46 0.95 11.49
C PHE A 586 14.90 2.18 12.29
N SER A 587 15.06 3.32 11.61
CA SER A 587 15.25 4.62 12.25
C SER A 587 14.66 5.77 11.41
N ASP A 588 14.25 6.82 12.11
CA ASP A 588 13.93 8.13 11.54
C ASP A 588 14.46 9.20 12.50
N GLU A 589 15.40 10.02 12.03
CA GLU A 589 16.04 11.11 12.77
C GLU A 589 15.43 12.48 12.40
N PHE A 590 14.45 12.50 11.49
CA PHE A 590 13.68 13.68 11.09
C PHE A 590 14.51 14.90 10.66
N THR A 591 15.73 14.67 10.17
CA THR A 591 16.72 15.72 9.81
C THR A 591 16.31 16.56 8.61
N GLN A 592 15.57 15.96 7.66
CA GLN A 592 15.03 16.66 6.50
C GLN A 592 13.87 17.59 6.92
N ASP A 593 14.16 18.87 7.10
CA ASP A 593 13.18 19.93 7.37
C ASP A 593 12.07 20.02 6.30
N GLY A 594 10.84 20.29 6.75
CA GLY A 594 9.68 20.56 5.90
C GLY A 594 8.97 19.33 5.33
N ARG A 595 9.22 18.12 5.85
CA ARG A 595 8.41 16.93 5.54
C ARG A 595 6.96 17.18 5.96
N THR A 596 6.05 16.75 5.10
CA THR A 596 4.60 16.72 5.33
C THR A 596 4.15 15.27 5.45
N PHE A 597 3.06 15.05 6.18
CA PHE A 597 2.59 13.71 6.56
C PHE A 597 1.15 13.46 6.12
N TRP A 598 0.69 14.08 5.03
CA TRP A 598 -0.62 13.75 4.46
C TRP A 598 -0.63 12.31 3.93
N PRO A 599 -1.82 11.69 3.75
CA PRO A 599 -1.93 10.36 3.17
C PRO A 599 -1.26 10.23 1.80
N GLY A 600 -0.12 9.54 1.78
CA GLY A 600 0.72 9.32 0.59
C GLY A 600 1.99 10.18 0.49
N ASP A 601 2.20 11.18 1.35
CA ASP A 601 3.39 12.05 1.30
C ASP A 601 4.67 11.34 1.77
N ASP A 602 4.57 10.61 2.88
CA ASP A 602 5.70 9.98 3.57
C ASP A 602 5.65 8.43 3.46
N PRO A 603 6.79 7.75 3.22
CA PRO A 603 6.86 6.31 3.01
C PRO A 603 6.59 5.47 4.27
N PHE A 604 6.86 5.99 5.46
CA PHE A 604 6.78 5.22 6.72
C PHE A 604 5.68 5.74 7.65
N TRP A 605 5.33 7.02 7.55
CA TRP A 605 4.41 7.71 8.45
C TRP A 605 3.17 8.25 7.75
N GLU A 606 2.08 8.42 8.50
CA GLU A 606 0.85 9.07 8.05
C GLU A 606 0.19 9.79 9.21
N ALA A 607 -0.15 11.07 9.04
CA ALA A 607 -0.91 11.84 10.02
C ALA A 607 -2.41 11.63 9.77
N VAL A 608 -3.17 11.44 10.85
CA VAL A 608 -4.63 11.27 10.75
C VAL A 608 -5.36 12.61 10.76
N ASP A 609 -6.52 12.65 10.10
CA ASP A 609 -7.44 13.79 10.06
C ASP A 609 -8.78 13.41 10.71
N LEU A 610 -8.83 13.41 12.05
CA LEU A 610 -9.96 12.92 12.87
C LEU A 610 -9.97 13.55 14.27
N ASN A 611 -11.12 13.53 14.93
CA ASN A 611 -11.17 13.63 16.40
C ASN A 611 -11.08 12.22 17.01
N TYR A 612 -10.20 12.06 17.98
CA TYR A 612 -10.02 10.79 18.68
C TYR A 612 -10.99 10.72 19.87
N TRP A 613 -12.26 10.48 19.50
CA TRP A 613 -13.38 10.27 20.42
C TRP A 613 -13.19 9.20 21.51
N PRO A 614 -12.35 8.13 21.38
CA PRO A 614 -12.22 7.09 22.41
C PRO A 614 -11.74 7.57 23.79
N THR A 615 -11.00 8.69 23.85
CA THR A 615 -10.56 9.37 25.09
C THR A 615 -11.27 10.70 25.32
N GLY A 616 -12.18 11.10 24.42
CA GLY A 616 -12.85 12.40 24.48
C GLY A 616 -11.92 13.59 24.25
N ASP A 617 -10.92 13.42 23.37
CA ASP A 617 -9.94 14.45 22.98
C ASP A 617 -10.64 15.78 22.60
N LEU A 618 -10.13 16.90 23.12
CA LEU A 618 -10.74 18.23 22.96
C LEU A 618 -10.33 18.93 21.65
N GLU A 619 -9.41 18.31 20.93
CA GLU A 619 -8.80 18.74 19.67
C GLU A 619 -9.23 17.87 18.49
N TRP A 620 -9.09 18.45 17.30
CA TRP A 620 -9.05 17.69 16.07
C TRP A 620 -7.59 17.39 15.71
N TYR A 621 -7.24 16.12 15.52
CA TYR A 621 -5.95 15.76 14.92
C TYR A 621 -6.00 16.07 13.43
N ASN A 622 -5.05 16.85 12.93
CA ASN A 622 -4.96 17.24 11.52
C ASN A 622 -3.50 17.18 11.03
N PRO A 623 -3.22 16.73 9.79
CA PRO A 623 -1.86 16.69 9.25
C PRO A 623 -1.11 18.03 9.24
N GLN A 624 -1.81 19.19 9.18
CA GLN A 624 -1.18 20.52 9.25
C GLN A 624 -0.50 20.83 10.60
N ALA A 625 -0.81 20.07 11.65
CA ALA A 625 -0.17 20.22 12.95
C ALA A 625 1.20 19.52 13.05
N ILE A 626 1.59 18.72 12.05
CA ILE A 626 2.80 17.89 12.08
C ILE A 626 3.71 18.25 10.91
N THR A 627 4.97 18.54 11.22
CA THR A 627 6.04 18.74 10.22
C THR A 627 7.40 18.46 10.86
N THR A 628 8.46 18.30 10.06
CA THR A 628 9.84 18.32 10.55
C THR A 628 10.40 19.74 10.50
N LYS A 629 11.16 20.17 11.53
CA LYS A 629 11.78 21.50 11.55
C LYS A 629 12.94 21.63 12.55
N ASP A 630 14.04 22.22 12.10
CA ASP A 630 15.34 22.26 12.77
C ASP A 630 15.79 20.87 13.24
N GLY A 631 15.72 19.88 12.32
CA GLY A 631 16.23 18.51 12.49
C GLY A 631 15.54 17.70 13.59
N LYS A 632 14.21 17.60 13.52
CA LYS A 632 13.34 16.90 14.47
C LYS A 632 11.89 16.89 13.95
N LEU A 633 11.07 15.96 14.42
CA LEU A 633 9.62 15.97 14.25
C LEU A 633 8.98 16.95 15.25
N VAL A 634 8.02 17.75 14.77
CA VAL A 634 7.32 18.77 15.55
C VAL A 634 5.81 18.56 15.44
N ILE A 635 5.17 18.16 16.54
CA ILE A 635 3.72 18.09 16.67
C ILE A 635 3.25 19.33 17.46
N THR A 636 2.47 20.21 16.82
CA THR A 636 2.05 21.50 17.37
C THR A 636 0.57 21.52 17.72
N MET A 637 0.25 21.81 18.99
CA MET A 637 -1.12 22.04 19.44
C MET A 637 -1.45 23.53 19.47
N THR A 638 -2.58 23.92 18.87
CA THR A 638 -3.06 25.31 18.79
C THR A 638 -4.46 25.47 19.36
N GLU A 639 -4.72 26.60 20.01
CA GLU A 639 -6.09 27.09 20.28
C GLU A 639 -6.66 27.65 18.96
N GLN A 640 -7.33 26.78 18.20
CA GLN A 640 -7.91 27.08 16.90
C GLN A 640 -9.26 26.37 16.79
N ASN A 641 -10.34 27.15 16.62
CA ASN A 641 -11.65 26.55 16.41
C ASN A 641 -11.73 25.86 15.04
N THR A 642 -11.91 24.54 15.04
CA THR A 642 -11.94 23.69 13.86
C THR A 642 -12.86 22.49 14.12
N HIS A 643 -13.62 22.04 13.12
CA HIS A 643 -14.55 20.89 13.24
C HIS A 643 -15.54 20.93 14.44
N ASN A 644 -15.87 22.13 14.95
CA ASN A 644 -16.65 22.40 16.17
C ASN A 644 -15.93 22.13 17.51
N LEU A 645 -14.64 21.80 17.47
CA LEU A 645 -13.73 21.75 18.60
C LEU A 645 -12.94 23.07 18.71
N ASN A 646 -12.29 23.31 19.86
CA ASN A 646 -11.57 24.56 20.13
C ASN A 646 -10.06 24.47 19.91
N PHE A 647 -9.55 23.26 19.66
CA PHE A 647 -8.11 22.99 19.53
C PHE A 647 -7.83 22.16 18.28
N GLN A 648 -6.60 22.29 17.76
CA GLN A 648 -6.06 21.43 16.72
C GLN A 648 -4.71 20.89 17.20
N SER A 649 -4.40 19.63 16.90
CA SER A 649 -3.10 19.01 17.18
C SER A 649 -2.80 17.92 16.14
N GLY A 650 -1.83 17.04 16.38
CA GLY A 650 -1.47 15.93 15.49
C GLY A 650 -1.33 14.57 16.19
N MET A 651 -1.68 13.52 15.44
CA MET A 651 -1.34 12.13 15.70
C MET A 651 -0.72 11.55 14.42
N LEU A 652 0.49 10.99 14.55
CA LEU A 652 1.25 10.34 13.49
C LEU A 652 1.24 8.82 13.72
N GLN A 653 1.04 8.04 12.66
CA GLN A 653 0.97 6.57 12.70
C GLN A 653 1.89 5.97 11.64
N SER A 654 2.55 4.85 11.94
CA SER A 654 3.20 4.02 10.91
C SER A 654 2.30 2.88 10.38
N TRP A 655 0.99 2.97 10.65
CA TRP A 655 0.00 1.91 10.38
C TRP A 655 0.07 1.38 8.96
N ASN A 656 0.23 0.06 8.83
CA ASN A 656 0.34 -0.66 7.56
C ASN A 656 1.45 -0.13 6.58
N LYS A 657 2.37 0.71 7.06
CA LYS A 657 3.56 1.19 6.33
C LYS A 657 4.84 0.59 6.92
N PHE A 658 5.09 0.83 8.20
CA PHE A 658 6.15 0.18 8.98
C PHE A 658 5.56 -0.50 10.22
N CYS A 659 5.83 -1.80 10.35
CA CYS A 659 5.45 -2.61 11.50
C CYS A 659 6.56 -3.63 11.80
N PHE A 660 6.59 -4.16 13.02
CA PHE A 660 7.59 -5.13 13.45
C PHE A 660 7.05 -6.08 14.54
N THR A 661 7.67 -7.25 14.67
CA THR A 661 7.35 -8.29 15.67
C THR A 661 8.56 -8.50 16.59
N THR A 662 8.38 -8.33 17.90
CA THR A 662 9.44 -8.25 18.94
C THR A 662 10.50 -7.17 18.69
N GLY A 663 11.09 -6.60 19.75
CA GLY A 663 12.17 -5.60 19.62
C GLY A 663 12.21 -4.55 20.74
N ILE A 664 13.20 -3.66 20.63
CA ILE A 664 13.26 -2.42 21.41
C ILE A 664 12.72 -1.30 20.51
N LEU A 665 11.72 -0.56 20.98
CA LEU A 665 11.27 0.70 20.37
C LEU A 665 11.70 1.85 21.27
N GLU A 666 12.58 2.72 20.76
CA GLU A 666 13.11 3.88 21.46
C GLU A 666 12.72 5.18 20.77
N VAL A 667 12.31 6.15 21.58
CA VAL A 667 11.92 7.49 21.14
C VAL A 667 12.58 8.55 22.01
N SER A 668 13.11 9.60 21.38
CA SER A 668 13.75 10.74 22.06
C SER A 668 12.80 11.92 22.03
N ILE A 669 12.22 12.30 23.18
CA ILE A 669 11.08 13.22 23.25
C ILE A 669 11.37 14.41 24.17
N SER A 670 11.06 15.62 23.68
CA SER A 670 10.86 16.81 24.51
C SER A 670 9.36 17.07 24.63
N LEU A 671 8.88 17.11 25.86
CA LEU A 671 7.46 17.11 26.22
C LEU A 671 6.85 18.53 26.14
N PRO A 672 5.59 18.66 25.73
CA PRO A 672 4.91 19.94 25.59
C PRO A 672 4.65 20.65 26.93
N GLY A 673 4.58 21.98 26.89
CA GLY A 673 4.21 22.81 28.05
C GLY A 673 5.23 22.80 29.18
N SER A 674 4.74 22.70 30.42
CA SER A 674 5.59 22.59 31.62
C SER A 674 4.89 21.83 32.75
N VAL A 675 5.66 21.36 33.73
CA VAL A 675 5.14 20.63 34.91
C VAL A 675 4.28 21.49 35.87
N GLN A 676 4.05 22.76 35.55
CA GLN A 676 3.16 23.66 36.29
C GLN A 676 1.78 23.85 35.62
N ALA A 677 1.55 23.26 34.44
CA ALA A 677 0.31 23.37 33.67
C ALA A 677 -0.21 21.98 33.25
N PRO A 678 -0.94 21.27 34.13
CA PRO A 678 -1.51 19.95 33.82
C PRO A 678 -2.60 20.03 32.73
N GLY A 679 -2.78 18.94 31.98
CA GLY A 679 -3.88 18.79 31.01
C GLY A 679 -3.51 18.24 29.63
N PHE A 680 -2.23 18.28 29.26
CA PHE A 680 -1.73 17.68 28.02
C PHE A 680 -1.56 16.16 28.17
N TRP A 681 -1.76 15.43 27.07
CA TRP A 681 -1.55 13.99 26.90
C TRP A 681 -0.61 13.73 25.70
N PRO A 682 0.70 14.00 25.83
CA PRO A 682 1.70 13.51 24.88
C PRO A 682 1.91 12.00 25.05
N GLY A 683 1.72 11.25 23.97
CA GLY A 683 1.77 9.80 23.92
C GLY A 683 2.76 9.29 22.86
N ALA A 684 3.50 8.24 23.21
CA ALA A 684 4.26 7.43 22.27
C ALA A 684 4.08 5.95 22.63
N TRP A 685 3.53 5.18 21.70
CA TRP A 685 3.01 3.83 21.95
C TRP A 685 3.02 2.99 20.67
N ALA A 686 2.73 1.69 20.80
CA ALA A 686 2.60 0.77 19.68
C ALA A 686 1.32 -0.08 19.79
N MET A 687 0.73 -0.39 18.64
CA MET A 687 -0.54 -1.13 18.54
C MET A 687 -0.46 -2.24 17.48
N GLY A 688 -1.19 -3.35 17.66
CA GLY A 688 -1.26 -4.43 16.65
C GLY A 688 -1.90 -4.00 15.33
N ASN A 689 -1.26 -4.30 14.20
CA ASN A 689 -1.62 -3.80 12.86
C ASN A 689 -3.02 -4.21 12.35
N LEU A 690 -3.65 -5.22 12.95
CA LEU A 690 -5.05 -5.59 12.67
C LEU A 690 -6.08 -4.54 13.11
N GLY A 691 -5.70 -3.57 13.95
CA GLY A 691 -6.51 -2.40 14.31
C GLY A 691 -5.81 -1.10 13.90
N ARG A 692 -6.60 -0.04 13.68
CA ARG A 692 -6.10 1.31 13.38
C ARG A 692 -6.60 2.30 14.43
N ALA A 693 -5.70 2.96 15.14
CA ALA A 693 -6.05 3.93 16.17
C ALA A 693 -6.90 5.08 15.58
N GLY A 694 -8.05 5.35 16.20
CA GLY A 694 -9.06 6.31 15.73
C GLY A 694 -10.17 5.69 14.86
N TYR A 695 -10.10 4.40 14.52
CA TYR A 695 -11.07 3.72 13.66
C TYR A 695 -11.76 2.59 14.45
N GLY A 696 -12.78 2.96 15.25
CA GLY A 696 -13.41 2.08 16.25
C GLY A 696 -13.92 0.74 15.73
N ALA A 697 -14.47 0.70 14.51
CA ALA A 697 -14.88 -0.55 13.88
C ALA A 697 -13.73 -1.58 13.76
N THR A 698 -12.49 -1.12 13.59
CA THR A 698 -11.31 -2.00 13.48
C THR A 698 -10.88 -2.58 14.82
N THR A 699 -11.08 -1.86 15.91
CA THR A 699 -10.67 -2.23 17.27
C THR A 699 -11.75 -3.02 18.03
N GLU A 700 -13.03 -2.93 17.61
CA GLU A 700 -14.12 -3.68 18.21
C GLU A 700 -13.84 -5.20 18.24
N GLY A 701 -13.79 -5.77 19.45
CA GLY A 701 -13.54 -7.19 19.69
C GLY A 701 -12.13 -7.68 19.35
N THR A 702 -11.18 -6.79 19.03
CA THR A 702 -9.78 -7.14 18.75
C THR A 702 -8.81 -6.43 19.68
N TRP A 703 -9.11 -5.19 20.05
CA TRP A 703 -8.45 -4.46 21.12
C TRP A 703 -9.20 -4.66 22.44
N PRO A 704 -8.52 -4.72 23.60
CA PRO A 704 -7.07 -4.81 23.79
C PRO A 704 -6.63 -6.29 23.90
N TYR A 705 -7.16 -7.20 23.08
CA TYR A 705 -6.87 -8.63 23.25
C TYR A 705 -5.39 -8.94 22.98
N SER A 706 -4.83 -9.78 23.84
CA SER A 706 -3.54 -10.46 23.63
C SER A 706 -3.69 -11.93 24.05
N TYR A 707 -4.53 -12.65 23.32
CA TYR A 707 -5.09 -13.93 23.75
C TYR A 707 -5.10 -14.98 22.64
N GLY A 708 -4.71 -16.20 22.99
CA GLY A 708 -4.60 -17.34 22.08
C GLY A 708 -5.34 -18.61 22.54
N ALA A 709 -6.08 -18.55 23.65
CA ALA A 709 -6.85 -19.67 24.16
C ALA A 709 -8.29 -19.69 23.62
N CYS A 710 -8.94 -20.86 23.69
CA CYS A 710 -10.34 -21.03 23.30
C CYS A 710 -11.21 -21.43 24.51
N ASP A 711 -11.55 -20.42 25.31
CA ASP A 711 -12.34 -20.50 26.55
C ASP A 711 -13.22 -19.25 26.74
N ILE A 712 -13.78 -19.08 27.93
CA ILE A 712 -14.72 -18.01 28.29
C ILE A 712 -14.16 -16.59 28.10
N GLY A 713 -12.83 -16.43 28.10
CA GLY A 713 -12.18 -15.14 27.82
C GLY A 713 -12.45 -14.61 26.40
N THR A 714 -12.86 -15.49 25.48
CA THR A 714 -13.24 -15.16 24.11
C THR A 714 -14.69 -14.68 23.96
N PHE A 715 -15.52 -14.77 25.01
CA PHE A 715 -16.97 -14.54 24.94
C PHE A 715 -17.36 -13.09 25.26
N PRO A 716 -18.55 -12.63 24.81
CA PRO A 716 -19.14 -11.37 25.25
C PRO A 716 -19.17 -11.23 26.78
N ASN A 717 -18.70 -10.09 27.27
CA ASN A 717 -18.56 -9.77 28.69
C ASN A 717 -17.73 -10.79 29.52
N GLN A 718 -16.94 -11.67 28.89
CA GLN A 718 -16.33 -12.86 29.52
C GLN A 718 -17.36 -13.79 30.20
N THR A 719 -18.59 -13.86 29.68
CA THR A 719 -19.68 -14.69 30.25
C THR A 719 -20.22 -15.71 29.25
N ASN A 720 -20.75 -16.83 29.75
CA ASN A 720 -21.49 -17.81 28.95
C ASN A 720 -22.85 -17.23 28.52
N PRO A 721 -23.52 -17.82 27.51
CA PRO A 721 -24.86 -17.41 27.08
C PRO A 721 -25.83 -17.20 28.26
N GLY A 722 -26.56 -16.09 28.22
CA GLY A 722 -27.46 -15.65 29.30
C GLY A 722 -26.78 -14.94 30.47
N GLY A 723 -25.48 -14.61 30.39
CA GLY A 723 -24.75 -13.86 31.42
C GLY A 723 -24.33 -14.71 32.63
N SER A 724 -24.21 -16.03 32.43
CA SER A 724 -23.79 -16.97 33.49
C SER A 724 -22.30 -17.26 33.43
N GLY A 725 -21.65 -17.57 34.55
CA GLY A 725 -20.21 -17.88 34.55
C GLY A 725 -19.62 -18.11 35.93
N PRO A 726 -18.29 -18.24 36.02
CA PRO A 726 -17.56 -18.09 37.28
C PRO A 726 -17.94 -16.78 37.97
N PRO A 727 -18.15 -16.72 39.30
CA PRO A 727 -18.60 -15.50 39.97
C PRO A 727 -17.71 -14.29 39.70
N GLY A 728 -16.40 -14.47 39.64
CA GLY A 728 -15.44 -13.42 39.32
C GLY A 728 -15.54 -12.90 37.89
N ALA A 729 -16.12 -13.64 36.94
CA ALA A 729 -16.40 -13.13 35.59
C ALA A 729 -17.68 -12.28 35.53
N VAL A 730 -18.68 -12.57 36.38
CA VAL A 730 -20.00 -11.92 36.31
C VAL A 730 -20.05 -10.61 37.10
N GLU A 731 -19.46 -10.56 38.31
CA GLU A 731 -19.51 -9.41 39.23
C GLU A 731 -18.11 -9.06 39.81
N GLY A 732 -17.04 -9.38 39.09
CA GLY A 732 -15.66 -9.26 39.58
C GLY A 732 -14.93 -7.95 39.28
N ALA A 733 -15.61 -6.87 38.89
CA ALA A 733 -14.98 -5.55 38.95
C ALA A 733 -14.77 -5.12 40.42
N PRO A 734 -13.76 -4.27 40.76
CA PRO A 734 -13.46 -3.90 42.15
C PRO A 734 -14.58 -3.21 42.93
N ASP A 735 -15.61 -2.70 42.26
CA ASP A 735 -16.81 -2.09 42.82
C ASP A 735 -18.01 -3.06 42.93
N GLY A 736 -17.84 -4.31 42.51
CA GLY A 736 -18.91 -5.32 42.41
C GLY A 736 -19.76 -5.21 41.15
N SER A 737 -19.33 -4.44 40.14
CA SER A 737 -19.98 -4.39 38.83
C SER A 737 -19.48 -5.48 37.88
N THR A 738 -20.06 -5.55 36.67
CA THR A 738 -19.67 -6.52 35.64
C THR A 738 -18.22 -6.32 35.21
N LEU A 739 -17.44 -7.40 35.18
CA LEU A 739 -16.00 -7.34 34.90
C LEU A 739 -15.68 -6.79 33.50
N SER A 740 -16.48 -7.14 32.48
CA SER A 740 -16.20 -6.78 31.09
C SER A 740 -17.45 -6.41 30.31
N PHE A 741 -17.30 -5.42 29.42
CA PHE A 741 -18.27 -5.01 28.40
C PHE A 741 -17.71 -5.21 26.97
N LEU A 742 -16.62 -6.00 26.82
CA LEU A 742 -16.10 -6.36 25.50
C LEU A 742 -17.08 -7.30 24.76
N PRO A 743 -17.25 -7.17 23.44
CA PRO A 743 -18.17 -8.00 22.65
C PRO A 743 -17.65 -9.43 22.39
N GLY A 744 -16.64 -9.87 23.13
CA GLY A 744 -15.87 -11.09 22.86
C GLY A 744 -14.72 -10.86 21.88
N GLN A 745 -13.83 -11.84 21.77
CA GLN A 745 -12.68 -11.79 20.87
C GLN A 745 -13.14 -12.14 19.45
N ARG A 746 -13.31 -11.12 18.61
CA ARG A 746 -13.76 -11.21 17.21
C ARG A 746 -12.92 -12.18 16.38
N LEU A 747 -11.61 -12.23 16.63
CA LEU A 747 -10.66 -13.09 15.93
C LEU A 747 -10.06 -14.15 16.88
N SER A 748 -10.92 -14.85 17.62
CA SER A 748 -10.51 -15.83 18.64
C SER A 748 -9.95 -17.13 18.07
N ALA A 749 -9.20 -17.86 18.90
CA ALA A 749 -8.82 -19.26 18.63
C ALA A 749 -10.02 -20.24 18.62
N CYS A 750 -11.22 -19.77 18.98
CA CYS A 750 -12.47 -20.53 18.85
C CYS A 750 -13.17 -20.34 17.49
N THR A 751 -12.64 -19.51 16.58
CA THR A 751 -13.30 -19.17 15.31
C THR A 751 -13.61 -20.43 14.49
N CYS A 752 -14.85 -20.57 14.03
CA CYS A 752 -15.26 -21.75 13.28
C CYS A 752 -14.69 -21.78 11.86
N ASP A 753 -14.35 -22.98 11.38
CA ASP A 753 -13.92 -23.22 10.00
C ASP A 753 -14.92 -22.58 8.99
N GLY A 754 -14.40 -21.84 8.02
CA GLY A 754 -15.19 -21.10 7.03
C GLY A 754 -15.76 -19.75 7.49
N SER A 755 -15.49 -19.32 8.73
CA SER A 755 -15.77 -17.94 9.17
C SER A 755 -14.63 -16.98 8.77
N ASP A 756 -14.91 -15.68 8.77
CA ASP A 756 -13.90 -14.64 8.53
C ASP A 756 -12.77 -14.69 9.57
N HIS A 757 -11.52 -14.67 9.11
CA HIS A 757 -10.32 -14.70 9.95
C HIS A 757 -9.06 -14.34 9.14
N PRO A 758 -8.08 -13.58 9.68
CA PRO A 758 -6.86 -13.20 8.93
C PRO A 758 -5.89 -14.37 8.68
N GLY A 759 -6.08 -15.52 9.34
CA GLY A 759 -5.17 -16.66 9.26
C GLY A 759 -3.99 -16.58 10.24
N PRO A 760 -2.98 -17.48 10.13
CA PRO A 760 -2.85 -18.55 9.13
C PRO A 760 -3.77 -19.75 9.39
N SER A 761 -4.45 -19.80 10.55
CA SER A 761 -5.52 -20.74 10.85
C SER A 761 -6.55 -20.08 11.76
N VAL A 762 -7.82 -20.50 11.69
CA VAL A 762 -8.90 -20.06 12.61
C VAL A 762 -8.67 -20.50 14.07
N LYS A 763 -7.68 -21.37 14.30
CA LYS A 763 -7.28 -21.90 15.62
C LYS A 763 -6.13 -21.12 16.28
N VAL A 764 -5.65 -20.05 15.63
CA VAL A 764 -4.70 -19.09 16.20
C VAL A 764 -5.50 -17.87 16.60
N GLY A 765 -5.51 -17.51 17.89
CA GLY A 765 -6.13 -16.26 18.33
C GLY A 765 -5.33 -15.06 17.80
N ARG A 766 -6.03 -14.11 17.18
CA ARG A 766 -5.46 -12.92 16.56
C ARG A 766 -5.99 -11.66 17.25
N ASN A 767 -5.14 -10.64 17.29
CA ASN A 767 -5.09 -9.72 18.41
C ASN A 767 -4.75 -8.28 17.98
N VAL A 768 -5.16 -7.30 18.78
CA VAL A 768 -4.73 -5.90 18.68
C VAL A 768 -4.27 -5.47 20.09
N PRO A 769 -3.07 -5.90 20.52
CA PRO A 769 -2.47 -5.47 21.76
C PRO A 769 -1.98 -4.02 21.65
N GLU A 770 -1.73 -3.41 22.80
CA GLU A 770 -1.27 -2.03 22.96
C GLU A 770 -0.19 -1.97 24.05
N ILE A 771 0.95 -1.35 23.74
CA ILE A 771 2.08 -1.15 24.67
C ILE A 771 2.46 0.33 24.64
N ASP A 772 2.40 0.99 25.80
CA ASP A 772 2.81 2.39 25.93
C ASP A 772 4.30 2.49 26.24
N ILE A 773 5.04 3.29 25.48
CA ILE A 773 6.40 3.70 25.85
C ILE A 773 6.32 4.78 26.93
N ILE A 774 5.44 5.76 26.69
CA ILE A 774 5.17 6.91 27.55
C ILE A 774 3.80 7.51 27.22
N GLU A 775 2.94 7.62 28.22
CA GLU A 775 1.90 8.65 28.28
C GLU A 775 2.27 9.65 29.39
N ALA A 776 2.60 10.91 29.08
CA ALA A 776 3.08 11.83 30.13
C ALA A 776 1.93 12.63 30.76
N GLN A 777 1.85 12.60 32.09
CA GLN A 777 0.94 13.43 32.90
C GLN A 777 1.68 14.12 34.05
N ILE A 778 1.06 15.10 34.70
CA ILE A 778 1.63 15.77 35.89
C ILE A 778 1.03 15.18 37.17
N ASP A 779 1.88 14.70 38.09
CA ASP A 779 1.49 14.41 39.47
C ASP A 779 1.35 15.76 40.22
N THR A 780 0.12 16.25 40.32
CA THR A 780 -0.22 17.56 40.92
C THR A 780 -0.07 17.59 42.45
N SER A 781 0.21 16.45 43.10
CA SER A 781 0.53 16.41 44.54
C SER A 781 1.96 16.89 44.84
N VAL A 782 2.88 16.69 43.88
CA VAL A 782 4.32 17.04 43.99
C VAL A 782 4.82 17.95 42.86
N TRP A 783 3.96 18.29 41.89
CA TRP A 783 4.25 19.12 40.71
C TRP A 783 5.44 18.60 39.88
N ARG A 784 5.36 17.32 39.52
CA ARG A 784 6.35 16.62 38.67
C ARG A 784 5.66 15.91 37.52
N GLY A 785 6.31 15.87 36.36
CA GLY A 785 5.92 14.95 35.29
C GLY A 785 6.09 13.50 35.71
N GLN A 786 5.21 12.62 35.24
CA GLN A 786 5.34 11.17 35.32
C GLN A 786 4.91 10.54 33.99
N ALA A 787 5.66 9.58 33.48
CA ALA A 787 5.25 8.74 32.36
C ALA A 787 4.44 7.56 32.90
N SER A 788 3.20 7.39 32.41
CA SER A 788 2.54 6.08 32.38
C SER A 788 3.32 5.19 31.41
N GLN A 789 3.60 3.97 31.85
CA GLN A 789 4.22 2.93 31.04
C GLN A 789 3.39 1.66 31.25
N SER A 790 2.83 1.11 30.16
CA SER A 790 1.64 0.25 30.24
C SER A 790 1.66 -0.90 29.24
N PHE A 791 1.00 -1.99 29.59
CA PHE A 791 0.51 -3.00 28.67
C PHE A 791 -0.99 -3.25 28.90
N GLN A 792 -1.77 -3.02 27.85
CA GLN A 792 -3.22 -3.11 27.85
C GLN A 792 -3.62 -4.49 27.34
N THR A 793 -4.48 -5.19 28.10
CA THR A 793 -4.80 -6.59 27.80
C THR A 793 -6.24 -6.97 28.09
N ALA A 794 -6.78 -7.84 27.24
CA ALA A 794 -7.99 -8.63 27.45
C ALA A 794 -7.68 -10.12 27.17
N PRO A 795 -8.40 -11.07 27.80
CA PRO A 795 -9.44 -10.90 28.83
C PRO A 795 -8.89 -10.46 30.20
N PHE A 796 -9.77 -10.15 31.15
CA PHE A 796 -9.43 -9.58 32.45
C PHE A 796 -9.48 -10.60 33.59
N ASN A 797 -8.60 -10.43 34.58
CA ASN A 797 -8.64 -11.12 35.88
C ASN A 797 -9.66 -10.48 36.82
N TYR A 798 -10.04 -11.23 37.85
CA TYR A 798 -10.79 -10.73 39.01
C TYR A 798 -10.13 -9.46 39.60
N HIS A 799 -10.95 -8.43 39.82
CA HIS A 799 -10.56 -7.09 40.29
C HIS A 799 -9.46 -6.40 39.43
N TYR A 800 -9.28 -6.80 38.17
CA TYR A 800 -8.19 -6.38 37.29
C TYR A 800 -6.79 -6.62 37.90
N THR A 801 -6.66 -7.60 38.79
CA THR A 801 -5.41 -7.88 39.52
C THR A 801 -4.41 -8.70 38.69
N TYR A 802 -3.12 -8.53 38.94
CA TYR A 802 -2.03 -9.28 38.30
C TYR A 802 -0.88 -9.49 39.30
N ASP A 803 0.05 -10.40 38.99
CA ASP A 803 1.20 -10.66 39.84
C ASP A 803 2.21 -9.50 39.80
N ASN A 804 2.15 -8.65 40.82
CA ASN A 804 3.02 -7.50 41.01
C ASN A 804 4.22 -7.79 41.95
N SER A 805 4.52 -9.07 42.19
CA SER A 805 5.71 -9.49 42.95
C SER A 805 7.01 -9.11 42.23
N SER A 806 8.09 -8.93 42.99
CA SER A 806 9.41 -8.62 42.43
C SER A 806 10.05 -9.75 41.62
N THR A 807 9.43 -10.94 41.57
CA THR A 807 9.81 -12.04 40.67
C THR A 807 9.12 -11.97 39.31
N SER A 808 7.85 -11.56 39.26
CA SER A 808 7.05 -11.56 38.04
C SER A 808 7.03 -10.19 37.37
N SER A 809 6.92 -9.12 38.17
CA SER A 809 6.88 -7.73 37.70
C SER A 809 7.83 -6.82 38.52
N PRO A 810 9.17 -6.92 38.37
CA PRO A 810 10.11 -6.13 39.16
C PRO A 810 10.05 -4.63 38.81
N ILE A 811 10.17 -3.78 39.84
CA ILE A 811 10.48 -2.35 39.73
C ILE A 811 11.96 -2.16 40.12
N TYR A 812 12.75 -1.54 39.25
CA TYR A 812 14.20 -1.38 39.45
C TYR A 812 14.56 -0.20 40.35
N ASN A 813 13.78 0.89 40.33
CA ASN A 813 14.00 2.05 41.19
C ASN A 813 12.70 2.53 41.87
N PRO A 814 12.34 1.97 43.04
CA PRO A 814 11.12 2.34 43.78
C PRO A 814 11.14 3.76 44.38
N SER A 815 12.22 4.54 44.20
CA SER A 815 12.26 5.96 44.61
C SER A 815 11.67 6.90 43.56
N ILE A 816 11.51 6.44 42.30
CA ILE A 816 10.94 7.22 41.19
C ILE A 816 9.85 6.49 40.40
N THR A 817 9.82 5.15 40.46
CA THR A 817 8.84 4.30 39.78
C THR A 817 7.91 3.65 40.81
N LYS A 818 6.60 3.70 40.58
CA LYS A 818 5.55 3.08 41.41
C LYS A 818 4.54 2.39 40.49
N PHE A 819 3.96 1.26 40.89
CA PHE A 819 2.81 0.71 40.15
C PHE A 819 1.69 1.75 40.08
N ASN A 820 0.97 1.78 38.97
CA ASN A 820 -0.15 2.68 38.80
C ASN A 820 -1.31 2.27 39.72
N THR A 821 -2.07 3.24 40.22
CA THR A 821 -3.31 2.98 40.96
C THR A 821 -4.48 2.62 40.04
N TYR A 822 -4.37 2.95 38.74
CA TYR A 822 -5.28 2.46 37.72
C TYR A 822 -4.80 1.08 37.22
N THR A 823 -5.64 0.06 37.38
CA THR A 823 -5.39 -1.33 36.93
C THR A 823 -6.30 -1.77 35.79
N GLY A 824 -7.28 -0.95 35.39
CA GLY A 824 -8.22 -1.27 34.33
C GLY A 824 -9.63 -0.71 34.55
N GLY A 825 -10.54 -1.18 33.71
CA GLY A 825 -11.97 -0.89 33.69
C GLY A 825 -12.67 -1.86 32.73
N THR A 826 -13.97 -1.69 32.49
CA THR A 826 -14.78 -2.71 31.79
C THR A 826 -14.45 -2.94 30.31
N PHE A 827 -13.47 -2.22 29.74
CA PHE A 827 -12.95 -2.43 28.38
C PHE A 827 -11.46 -2.76 28.32
N GLN A 828 -10.71 -2.72 29.44
CA GLN A 828 -9.28 -3.06 29.48
C GLN A 828 -8.80 -3.45 30.87
N GLN A 829 -7.92 -4.45 30.97
CA GLN A 829 -7.01 -4.58 32.12
C GLN A 829 -5.68 -3.93 31.73
N ALA A 830 -5.11 -3.11 32.62
CA ALA A 830 -3.86 -2.39 32.40
C ALA A 830 -2.81 -2.83 33.41
N LEU A 831 -1.78 -3.54 32.93
CA LEU A 831 -0.55 -3.73 33.70
C LEU A 831 0.29 -2.47 33.48
N SER A 832 0.40 -1.60 34.48
CA SER A 832 1.15 -0.34 34.32
C SER A 832 1.88 0.13 35.57
N ALA A 833 2.95 0.89 35.35
CA ALA A 833 3.68 1.65 36.35
C ALA A 833 3.86 3.10 35.89
N VAL A 834 3.97 4.02 36.84
CA VAL A 834 4.29 5.43 36.57
C VAL A 834 5.69 5.76 37.09
N THR A 835 6.49 6.43 36.25
CA THR A 835 7.87 6.85 36.56
C THR A 835 7.99 8.37 36.49
N TYR A 836 8.49 9.02 37.56
CA TYR A 836 8.74 10.46 37.55
C TYR A 836 9.80 10.86 36.52
N LEU A 837 9.55 11.99 35.85
CA LEU A 837 10.36 12.53 34.75
C LEU A 837 11.22 13.71 35.20
N ASP A 838 12.31 13.96 34.46
CA ASP A 838 13.09 15.18 34.64
C ASP A 838 12.31 16.39 34.09
N PRO A 839 12.06 17.44 34.90
CA PRO A 839 11.43 18.68 34.43
C PRO A 839 12.19 19.39 33.29
N ALA A 840 13.49 19.11 33.11
CA ALA A 840 14.27 19.64 31.98
C ALA A 840 13.77 19.13 30.62
N ASN A 841 13.11 17.96 30.58
CA ASN A 841 12.58 17.38 29.34
C ASN A 841 11.31 18.08 28.82
N TYR A 842 10.83 19.13 29.49
CA TYR A 842 9.64 19.89 29.09
C TYR A 842 10.00 21.18 28.34
N GLY A 843 9.12 21.60 27.42
CA GLY A 843 9.15 22.91 26.77
C GLY A 843 10.31 23.12 25.79
N GLY A 844 10.88 22.04 25.24
CA GLY A 844 12.00 22.12 24.27
C GLY A 844 13.38 22.36 24.87
N ASN A 845 13.54 22.25 26.20
CA ASN A 845 14.81 22.52 26.88
C ASN A 845 15.80 21.34 26.81
N ALA A 846 15.30 20.10 26.89
CA ALA A 846 16.06 18.86 26.74
C ALA A 846 15.14 17.72 26.24
N TYR A 847 15.72 16.57 25.90
CA TYR A 847 15.00 15.36 25.47
C TYR A 847 15.24 14.20 26.44
N GLY A 848 14.21 13.38 26.66
CA GLY A 848 14.35 12.09 27.31
C GLY A 848 14.30 10.95 26.29
N SER A 849 15.21 9.97 26.39
CA SER A 849 15.00 8.65 25.79
C SER A 849 13.98 7.88 26.63
N TYR A 850 12.95 7.37 25.96
CA TYR A 850 11.95 6.46 26.49
C TYR A 850 11.93 5.22 25.58
N SER A 851 11.94 4.02 26.15
CA SER A 851 11.79 2.80 25.34
C SER A 851 11.11 1.67 26.09
N PHE A 852 10.49 0.76 25.36
CA PHE A 852 10.28 -0.61 25.85
C PHE A 852 11.16 -1.58 25.05
N GLU A 853 11.43 -2.73 25.67
CA GLU A 853 11.98 -3.95 25.07
C GLU A 853 10.93 -5.05 25.25
N TRP A 854 10.36 -5.59 24.17
CA TRP A 854 9.45 -6.73 24.25
C TRP A 854 10.00 -7.94 23.52
N TRP A 855 10.00 -9.08 24.22
CA TRP A 855 10.41 -10.38 23.69
C TRP A 855 9.23 -11.36 23.71
N SER A 856 9.00 -12.00 22.57
CA SER A 856 7.92 -12.99 22.38
C SER A 856 8.38 -14.08 21.42
N ASN A 857 8.08 -15.34 21.74
CA ASN A 857 8.36 -16.48 20.87
C ASN A 857 7.21 -17.51 21.01
N PRO A 858 6.45 -17.81 19.94
CA PRO A 858 5.33 -18.76 20.00
C PRO A 858 5.71 -20.18 20.44
N SER A 859 6.98 -20.57 20.32
CA SER A 859 7.51 -21.85 20.79
C SER A 859 7.96 -21.84 22.25
N HIS A 860 8.17 -20.64 22.83
CA HIS A 860 8.79 -20.39 24.12
C HIS A 860 8.11 -19.23 24.87
N ARG A 861 6.78 -19.28 24.95
CA ARG A 861 5.94 -18.21 25.53
C ARG A 861 6.23 -17.96 27.01
N GLU A 862 6.74 -18.97 27.72
CA GLU A 862 7.19 -18.87 29.12
C GLU A 862 8.40 -17.93 29.31
N GLN A 863 9.14 -17.63 28.25
CA GLN A 863 10.29 -16.72 28.25
C GLN A 863 9.93 -15.28 27.82
N GLY A 864 8.64 -15.03 27.52
CA GLY A 864 8.18 -13.71 27.06
C GLY A 864 8.19 -12.65 28.16
N TYR A 865 8.54 -11.42 27.79
CA TYR A 865 8.52 -10.26 28.68
C TYR A 865 8.31 -8.94 27.94
N ILE A 866 7.94 -7.91 28.70
CA ILE A 866 8.01 -6.50 28.28
C ILE A 866 8.73 -5.73 29.39
N GLU A 867 9.76 -4.96 29.05
CA GLU A 867 10.59 -4.20 29.99
C GLU A 867 10.70 -2.74 29.54
N TRP A 868 10.46 -1.80 30.45
CA TRP A 868 10.43 -0.37 30.13
C TRP A 868 11.63 0.37 30.67
N SER A 869 11.94 1.50 30.05
CA SER A 869 12.95 2.45 30.49
C SER A 869 12.46 3.90 30.37
N SER A 870 13.10 4.78 31.14
CA SER A 870 12.88 6.23 31.14
C SER A 870 14.19 6.93 31.42
N GLY A 871 14.53 7.96 30.64
CA GLY A 871 15.87 8.55 30.66
C GLY A 871 16.98 7.53 30.31
N GLY A 872 16.69 6.59 29.40
CA GLY A 872 17.59 5.49 29.04
C GLY A 872 17.88 4.47 30.15
N THR A 873 17.20 4.55 31.32
CA THR A 873 17.42 3.65 32.47
C THR A 873 16.20 2.73 32.67
N PRO A 874 16.35 1.40 32.86
CA PRO A 874 15.24 0.50 33.13
C PRO A 874 14.41 0.92 34.35
N THR A 875 13.08 0.90 34.22
CA THR A 875 12.13 1.36 35.25
C THR A 875 11.41 0.18 35.90
N TRP A 876 10.75 -0.65 35.10
CA TRP A 876 10.02 -1.84 35.53
C TRP A 876 9.87 -2.85 34.39
N LYS A 877 9.41 -4.07 34.71
CA LYS A 877 9.21 -5.18 33.77
C LYS A 877 7.92 -5.93 34.07
N ILE A 878 7.33 -6.59 33.07
CA ILE A 878 6.39 -7.71 33.22
C ILE A 878 6.91 -8.94 32.51
N THR A 879 6.44 -10.11 32.93
CA THR A 879 6.80 -11.41 32.36
C THR A 879 5.54 -12.20 32.00
N ALA A 880 5.71 -13.36 31.35
CA ALA A 880 4.63 -14.32 31.15
C ALA A 880 3.90 -14.73 32.46
N ALA A 881 4.55 -14.62 33.62
CA ALA A 881 3.92 -14.85 34.93
C ALA A 881 2.96 -13.71 35.34
N SER A 882 3.30 -12.45 35.04
CA SER A 882 2.41 -11.29 35.22
C SER A 882 1.11 -11.44 34.42
N LEU A 883 1.18 -12.14 33.29
CA LEU A 883 0.07 -12.37 32.35
C LEU A 883 -0.67 -13.70 32.56
N ALA A 884 -0.36 -14.44 33.63
CA ALA A 884 -0.99 -15.70 34.00
C ALA A 884 -2.53 -15.60 34.05
N GLY A 885 -3.20 -16.71 33.75
CA GLY A 885 -4.66 -16.84 33.79
C GLY A 885 -5.21 -16.83 35.22
N ASP A 886 -6.54 -16.78 35.33
CA ASP A 886 -7.26 -16.64 36.59
C ASP A 886 -8.44 -17.61 36.65
N THR A 887 -8.49 -18.40 37.72
CA THR A 887 -9.53 -19.41 37.95
C THR A 887 -10.86 -18.83 38.46
N GLU A 888 -10.86 -17.64 39.07
CA GLU A 888 -12.09 -16.97 39.54
C GLU A 888 -12.90 -16.38 38.38
N THR A 889 -12.23 -16.04 37.28
CA THR A 889 -12.83 -15.62 36.00
C THR A 889 -12.88 -16.74 34.95
N GLY A 890 -12.07 -17.79 35.11
CA GLY A 890 -12.06 -18.98 34.25
C GLY A 890 -11.24 -18.84 32.96
N ILE A 891 -10.26 -17.94 32.94
CA ILE A 891 -9.44 -17.63 31.76
C ILE A 891 -8.05 -18.27 31.82
N SER A 892 -7.52 -18.62 30.66
CA SER A 892 -6.14 -19.08 30.46
C SER A 892 -5.12 -17.93 30.53
N ASN A 893 -3.82 -18.26 30.46
CA ASN A 893 -2.76 -17.26 30.33
C ASN A 893 -2.93 -16.39 29.07
N ARG A 894 -2.69 -15.08 29.22
CA ARG A 894 -2.52 -14.15 28.09
C ARG A 894 -1.13 -14.28 27.48
N LEU A 895 -0.97 -13.70 26.30
CA LEU A 895 0.27 -13.67 25.54
C LEU A 895 1.01 -12.35 25.75
N VAL A 896 2.35 -12.40 25.81
CA VAL A 896 3.18 -11.26 25.43
C VAL A 896 3.04 -11.09 23.91
N PRO A 897 2.81 -9.87 23.36
CA PRO A 897 2.42 -9.67 21.96
C PRO A 897 3.27 -10.36 20.89
N GLU A 898 2.62 -11.16 20.06
CA GLU A 898 3.23 -11.89 18.93
C GLU A 898 2.82 -11.30 17.55
N GLU A 899 1.91 -10.33 17.55
CA GLU A 899 1.40 -9.64 16.35
C GLU A 899 2.42 -8.63 15.79
N PRO A 900 2.40 -8.31 14.48
CA PRO A 900 3.11 -7.16 13.95
C PRO A 900 2.48 -5.88 14.50
N MET A 901 3.29 -5.06 15.18
CA MET A 901 2.85 -3.79 15.78
C MET A 901 3.43 -2.60 15.02
N TYR A 902 2.67 -1.51 14.96
CA TYR A 902 3.06 -0.23 14.33
C TYR A 902 3.15 0.87 15.40
N VAL A 903 3.89 1.93 15.10
CA VAL A 903 4.20 3.03 16.02
C VAL A 903 3.16 4.14 15.91
N ILE A 904 2.80 4.74 17.04
CA ILE A 904 1.90 5.89 17.14
C ILE A 904 2.55 6.96 18.02
N LEU A 905 2.54 8.21 17.53
CA LEU A 905 3.03 9.39 18.22
C LEU A 905 1.91 10.45 18.22
N ASN A 906 1.37 10.82 19.37
CA ASN A 906 0.28 11.79 19.46
C ASN A 906 0.54 12.85 20.53
N PHE A 907 0.01 14.04 20.32
CA PHE A 907 -0.05 15.09 21.33
C PHE A 907 -1.51 15.50 21.54
N GLY A 908 -2.20 14.86 22.48
CA GLY A 908 -3.61 15.08 22.76
C GLY A 908 -3.90 15.91 24.02
N MET A 909 -5.19 16.11 24.30
CA MET A 909 -5.72 16.81 25.47
C MET A 909 -7.03 16.17 25.96
N ALA A 910 -6.94 14.97 26.53
CA ALA A 910 -8.08 14.17 27.01
C ALA A 910 -8.47 14.48 28.48
N PRO A 911 -9.72 14.86 28.78
CA PRO A 911 -10.20 15.01 30.16
C PRO A 911 -10.29 13.69 30.93
N SER A 912 -10.39 12.54 30.23
CA SER A 912 -10.36 11.20 30.83
C SER A 912 -8.96 10.80 31.32
N PHE A 913 -7.91 11.42 30.78
CA PHE A 913 -6.51 11.14 31.13
C PHE A 913 -6.02 12.08 32.23
N GLN A 914 -6.15 13.39 32.03
CA GLN A 914 -5.83 14.40 33.05
C GLN A 914 -6.72 15.64 32.88
N HIS A 915 -7.25 16.18 33.98
CA HIS A 915 -8.02 17.42 33.94
C HIS A 915 -7.14 18.62 33.55
N GLN A 916 -7.61 19.42 32.59
CA GLN A 916 -6.92 20.57 32.02
C GLN A 916 -6.91 21.80 32.95
N ASP A 917 -5.77 22.46 33.05
CA ASP A 917 -5.64 23.80 33.64
C ASP A 917 -5.48 24.87 32.56
N PHE A 918 -6.58 25.16 31.85
CA PHE A 918 -6.67 26.19 30.80
C PHE A 918 -6.25 27.60 31.23
N LYS A 919 -6.06 27.86 32.54
CA LYS A 919 -5.57 29.15 33.05
C LYS A 919 -4.04 29.27 32.95
N HIS A 920 -3.33 28.14 32.93
CA HIS A 920 -1.86 28.12 32.93
C HIS A 920 -1.26 27.39 31.70
N LEU A 921 -2.02 26.50 31.04
CA LEU A 921 -1.67 25.98 29.71
C LEU A 921 -1.41 27.13 28.74
N GLN A 922 -0.40 26.98 27.87
CA GLN A 922 0.00 27.99 26.89
C GLN A 922 -0.16 27.42 25.48
N PHE A 923 -0.57 28.26 24.53
CA PHE A 923 -0.75 27.90 23.13
C PHE A 923 -0.07 28.94 22.21
N PRO A 924 0.58 28.54 21.10
CA PRO A 924 0.84 27.16 20.69
C PRO A 924 1.77 26.43 21.67
N SER A 925 1.58 25.11 21.79
CA SER A 925 2.47 24.20 22.51
C SER A 925 3.03 23.17 21.53
N GLN A 926 4.21 22.62 21.80
CA GLN A 926 4.87 21.69 20.88
C GLN A 926 5.46 20.48 21.62
N MET A 927 5.14 19.30 21.11
CA MET A 927 5.86 18.05 21.40
C MET A 927 6.91 17.86 20.31
N LEU A 928 8.15 17.59 20.71
CA LEU A 928 9.28 17.42 19.81
C LEU A 928 9.80 15.99 19.90
N ILE A 929 10.00 15.32 18.75
CA ILE A 929 10.65 14.01 18.70
C ILE A 929 11.94 14.14 17.87
N ASP A 930 13.06 13.85 18.54
CA ASP A 930 14.44 13.96 18.04
C ASP A 930 14.82 12.72 17.21
N TYR A 931 14.39 11.52 17.61
CA TYR A 931 14.40 10.33 16.76
C TYR A 931 13.38 9.27 17.19
N VAL A 932 13.06 8.37 16.26
CA VAL A 932 12.45 7.04 16.52
C VAL A 932 13.44 5.98 16.05
N ARG A 933 13.72 4.96 16.87
CA ARG A 933 14.61 3.83 16.50
C ARG A 933 14.02 2.50 16.96
N VAL A 934 14.09 1.49 16.10
CA VAL A 934 13.71 0.10 16.40
C VAL A 934 14.91 -0.82 16.26
N TYR A 935 15.14 -1.63 17.28
CA TYR A 935 16.20 -2.63 17.32
C TYR A 935 15.61 -4.03 17.48
N GLN A 936 16.16 -5.02 16.78
CA GLN A 936 15.73 -6.41 16.87
C GLN A 936 16.90 -7.36 17.08
N ASP A 937 16.58 -8.50 17.67
CA ASP A 937 17.51 -9.62 17.78
C ASP A 937 17.90 -10.14 16.38
N PRO A 938 19.19 -10.33 16.07
CA PRO A 938 19.63 -10.82 14.76
C PRO A 938 19.12 -12.23 14.40
N ASP A 939 18.61 -13.01 15.37
CA ASP A 939 18.06 -14.35 15.16
C ASP A 939 16.54 -14.33 14.84
N VAL A 940 15.90 -13.16 14.70
CA VAL A 940 14.46 -13.01 14.40
C VAL A 940 14.20 -12.96 12.89
N ASP A 941 13.86 -14.11 12.31
CA ASP A 941 13.44 -14.23 10.91
C ASP A 941 12.10 -13.48 10.65
N ASN A 942 12.08 -12.62 9.63
CA ASN A 942 10.92 -11.80 9.21
C ASN A 942 10.43 -10.80 10.29
N GLY A 943 11.32 -10.34 11.18
CA GLY A 943 10.99 -9.42 12.27
C GLY A 943 10.40 -8.07 11.85
N VAL A 944 10.75 -7.57 10.66
CA VAL A 944 10.20 -6.32 10.09
C VAL A 944 9.19 -6.63 8.98
N GLY A 945 8.02 -6.02 9.07
CA GLY A 945 6.97 -6.10 8.08
C GLY A 945 5.57 -6.13 8.70
N CYS A 946 4.60 -5.53 8.01
CA CYS A 946 3.20 -5.49 8.46
C CYS A 946 2.42 -6.79 8.22
N ASN A 947 3.00 -7.76 7.49
CA ASN A 947 2.37 -9.02 7.09
C ASN A 947 3.34 -10.21 7.15
N PRO A 948 3.86 -10.58 8.34
CA PRO A 948 4.72 -11.75 8.52
C PRO A 948 3.93 -13.06 8.29
N PRO A 949 4.52 -14.14 7.75
CA PRO A 949 3.80 -15.36 7.37
C PRO A 949 3.00 -16.04 8.50
N ASN A 950 3.43 -15.87 9.75
CA ASN A 950 2.77 -16.45 10.93
C ASN A 950 1.62 -15.57 11.48
N TYR A 951 1.62 -14.28 11.18
CA TYR A 951 0.62 -13.30 11.64
C TYR A 951 0.23 -12.33 10.51
N PRO A 952 -0.26 -12.85 9.36
CA PRO A 952 -0.63 -12.01 8.21
C PRO A 952 -1.79 -11.07 8.55
N THR A 953 -1.86 -9.92 7.86
CA THR A 953 -2.91 -8.90 8.03
C THR A 953 -3.41 -8.32 6.70
N THR A 954 -2.58 -8.31 5.65
CA THR A 954 -2.82 -7.50 4.44
C THR A 954 -4.12 -7.85 3.74
N ASP A 955 -4.37 -9.12 3.43
CA ASP A 955 -5.62 -9.51 2.76
C ASP A 955 -6.84 -9.32 3.68
N TYR A 956 -6.67 -9.43 5.00
CA TYR A 956 -7.73 -9.14 5.97
C TYR A 956 -8.13 -7.66 5.99
N ILE A 957 -7.14 -6.76 6.05
CA ILE A 957 -7.34 -5.30 6.00
C ILE A 957 -7.95 -4.89 4.66
N ASN A 958 -7.45 -5.45 3.55
CA ASN A 958 -7.95 -5.17 2.20
C ASN A 958 -9.41 -5.59 2.01
N ASN A 959 -9.80 -6.77 2.50
CA ASN A 959 -11.18 -7.27 2.42
C ASN A 959 -12.16 -6.42 3.26
N HIS A 960 -11.65 -5.70 4.27
CA HIS A 960 -12.45 -4.94 5.24
C HIS A 960 -12.20 -3.43 5.20
N LEU A 961 -11.66 -2.91 4.10
CA LEU A 961 -11.10 -1.56 3.98
C LEU A 961 -12.03 -0.42 4.46
N ASN A 962 -13.35 -0.58 4.36
CA ASN A 962 -14.35 0.39 4.86
C ASN A 962 -14.15 0.72 6.37
N ALA A 963 -13.82 -0.28 7.19
CA ALA A 963 -13.53 -0.08 8.61
C ALA A 963 -12.25 0.73 8.84
N TYR A 964 -11.21 0.51 8.03
CA TYR A 964 -9.88 1.13 8.15
C TYR A 964 -9.75 2.51 7.49
N THR A 965 -10.80 2.96 6.78
CA THR A 965 -10.82 4.22 6.02
C THR A 965 -11.87 5.23 6.48
N ASN A 966 -12.79 4.85 7.38
CA ASN A 966 -13.83 5.75 7.89
C ASN A 966 -13.86 5.78 9.43
N PRO A 967 -13.28 6.81 10.08
CA PRO A 967 -13.16 6.88 11.55
C PRO A 967 -14.49 7.16 12.27
N ASN A 968 -15.57 7.43 11.52
CA ASN A 968 -16.93 7.61 12.05
C ASN A 968 -17.64 6.28 12.33
N LEU A 969 -17.07 5.14 11.91
CA LEU A 969 -17.61 3.81 12.14
C LEU A 969 -17.08 3.28 13.47
N THR A 970 -17.97 3.11 14.45
CA THR A 970 -17.60 2.69 15.81
C THR A 970 -17.72 1.18 16.03
N THR A 971 -18.40 0.44 15.13
CA THR A 971 -18.56 -1.01 15.22
C THR A 971 -18.37 -1.71 13.86
N TRP A 972 -17.97 -2.97 13.88
CA TRP A 972 -17.79 -3.85 12.73
C TRP A 972 -19.08 -3.99 11.91
N ALA A 973 -20.22 -4.04 12.61
CA ALA A 973 -21.54 -4.06 11.99
C ALA A 973 -21.88 -2.76 11.23
N GLN A 974 -21.45 -1.58 11.71
CA GLN A 974 -21.59 -0.32 10.97
C GLN A 974 -20.71 -0.29 9.72
N ALA A 975 -19.57 -0.99 9.72
CA ALA A 975 -18.72 -1.18 8.54
C ALA A 975 -19.29 -2.18 7.52
N GLY A 976 -20.42 -2.84 7.83
CA GLY A 976 -21.12 -3.78 6.95
C GLY A 976 -20.70 -5.24 7.12
N TYR A 977 -19.98 -5.57 8.19
CA TYR A 977 -19.38 -6.89 8.41
C TYR A 977 -19.96 -7.59 9.65
N SER A 978 -20.02 -8.92 9.62
CA SER A 978 -20.47 -9.76 10.73
C SER A 978 -19.29 -10.20 11.61
N PHE A 979 -19.53 -10.42 12.90
CA PHE A 979 -18.58 -11.15 13.74
C PHE A 979 -18.44 -12.61 13.24
N PRO A 980 -17.23 -13.19 13.27
CA PRO A 980 -17.01 -14.63 13.06
C PRO A 980 -17.71 -15.47 14.13
N ARG A 981 -18.12 -16.71 13.77
CA ARG A 981 -18.77 -17.62 14.73
C ARG A 981 -17.74 -18.24 15.67
N ASN A 982 -18.09 -18.34 16.95
CA ASN A 982 -17.28 -18.95 18.00
C ASN A 982 -17.79 -20.37 18.29
N SER A 983 -16.94 -21.38 18.04
CA SER A 983 -17.29 -22.80 18.15
C SER A 983 -17.77 -23.26 19.53
N LYS A 984 -17.41 -22.52 20.60
CA LYS A 984 -17.87 -22.81 21.97
C LYS A 984 -19.18 -22.08 22.33
N LEU A 985 -19.53 -21.03 21.60
CA LEU A 985 -20.68 -20.17 21.86
C LEU A 985 -21.87 -20.51 20.95
N ASP A 986 -21.62 -20.59 19.64
CA ASP A 986 -22.62 -20.72 18.58
C ASP A 986 -22.85 -22.18 18.14
N GLY A 987 -21.86 -23.04 18.36
CA GLY A 987 -21.85 -24.44 17.92
C GLY A 987 -21.39 -24.62 16.47
N CYS A 988 -20.35 -25.43 16.29
CA CYS A 988 -19.73 -25.82 15.02
C CYS A 988 -19.20 -27.25 15.11
#